data_AF-A0A943D6Y4-F1
#
_entry.id   AF-A0A943D6Y4-F1
#
_cell.length_a   1.000
_cell.length_b   1.000
_cell.length_c   1.000
_cell.angle_alpha   90.00
_cell.angle_beta   90.00
_cell.angle_gamma   90.00
#
_symmetry.space_group_name_H-M   'P 1'
#
loop_
_entity.id
_entity.type
_entity.pdbx_description
1 polymer ?
#
loop_
_entity_poly.entity_id
_entity_poly.type
_entity_poly.pdbx_seq_one_letter_code
_entity_poly.pdbx_strand_id
1 'polypeptide(L)'
;MKHFFAFCKRNRLFAALLAVELAVLCVLAAGLFGAPYKLTMTPDLFENPFPDIASNEGDHFQVWNQTNFQTSDPLDFPSAGQAVRSGAYEVTVQYFSCQTPDAPTFNMLNSAGTLSFSSAMVSSAVSADTLRLDDCHRTLTTRLWVSSGAQLNDLTATLHYNGQGQLYLYAITLTEQPIYRVTRLLGFALFFAVVDFLLWLLFAKTGEEGAASRRALRLPLALIAITAFACLPLFSNYLYFGHDMDYHLQRISAMAAELSYGQFPVRFTTTTLNGYGYANPLCYCELFLLLPALLYNLWLPLRTCYQIYLFAVTLATCAIAYYSFAKIAASRRLGLLGALLYTLSCYRLVCVYTRAAAGEFTAMAFFPLVLAGLYGIYTRDKPRFADWLPMSLGMAAMVQSHLLSCELTALLLILFCLLRLRETLRPARLLAWVKAALLAVGLSAWYLVPFFLSTSSIPFMVNGPLIGKIQFQGLYLMQLFNPFYNGFAGADAGTNPDMMLSLGLPLILGLGLVVFCLLRRRDAQGQAASILTTAAGFFALTVFLALHIFPWDYVQTTLGRTAGKLAGLFQYPWRFLSLATVLLCLAVVMAVKLLTARDRRLGLTATVVLAAAALFMTGAMQAQMLNGQREVSYNVFSYENPTSCIGVGEYLIDGTSSYETIWAQPKPGSDDLHLVSYEKKQGVAYVSVQNDGGEATISLPIFNYGNYYAADENDQPFTITSGENERIVLTIPANYTGTVRVWYQAPGFWRVFEVISALSLLGTVGYSVFARRKRRVAVTV
;
A
#
# COMPACT_ATOMS: atom_id res chain seq x y z
N MET A 1 -16.19 -21.40 34.48
CA MET A 1 -16.23 -22.79 33.93
C MET A 1 -17.59 -23.49 34.07
N LYS A 2 -18.26 -23.57 35.23
CA LYS A 2 -19.55 -24.31 35.38
C LYS A 2 -20.67 -23.85 34.40
N HIS A 3 -20.81 -22.55 34.17
CA HIS A 3 -21.79 -22.01 33.20
C HIS A 3 -21.48 -22.36 31.74
N PHE A 4 -20.20 -22.52 31.39
CA PHE A 4 -19.76 -22.86 30.03
C PHE A 4 -20.13 -24.31 29.69
N PHE A 5 -19.85 -25.26 30.59
CA PHE A 5 -20.23 -26.67 30.39
C PHE A 5 -21.76 -26.86 30.31
N ALA A 6 -22.53 -26.11 31.09
CA ALA A 6 -23.99 -26.12 31.00
C ALA A 6 -24.49 -25.57 29.65
N PHE A 7 -23.82 -24.54 29.11
CA PHE A 7 -24.12 -23.98 27.80
C PHE A 7 -23.79 -24.96 26.66
N CYS A 8 -22.62 -25.60 26.69
CA CYS A 8 -22.22 -26.62 25.70
C CYS A 8 -23.16 -27.84 25.72
N LYS A 9 -23.62 -28.28 26.91
CA LYS A 9 -24.63 -29.36 27.02
C LYS A 9 -25.97 -29.01 26.36
N ARG A 10 -26.39 -27.74 26.42
CA ARG A 10 -27.60 -27.24 25.75
C ARG A 10 -27.40 -27.01 24.24
N ASN A 11 -26.17 -26.74 23.79
CA ASN A 11 -25.85 -26.40 22.40
C ASN A 11 -24.83 -27.40 21.82
N ARG A 12 -25.27 -28.64 21.56
CA ARG A 12 -24.39 -29.75 21.15
C ARG A 12 -23.62 -29.48 19.85
N LEU A 13 -24.24 -28.81 18.86
CA LEU A 13 -23.59 -28.44 17.59
C LEU A 13 -22.46 -27.42 17.79
N PHE A 14 -22.68 -26.40 18.62
CA PHE A 14 -21.66 -25.41 18.97
C PHE A 14 -20.50 -26.07 19.74
N ALA A 15 -20.80 -26.99 20.65
CA ALA A 15 -19.78 -27.75 21.37
C ALA A 15 -18.95 -28.66 20.44
N ALA A 16 -19.59 -29.29 19.44
CA ALA A 16 -18.88 -30.09 18.44
C ALA A 16 -17.97 -29.22 17.57
N LEU A 17 -18.44 -28.03 17.15
CA LEU A 17 -17.63 -27.07 16.40
C LEU A 17 -16.38 -26.65 17.19
N LEU A 18 -16.55 -26.21 18.44
CA LEU A 18 -15.42 -25.87 19.33
C LEU A 18 -14.41 -27.00 19.51
N ALA A 19 -14.88 -28.26 19.58
CA ALA A 19 -14.00 -29.41 19.69
C ALA A 19 -13.18 -29.66 18.41
N VAL A 20 -13.79 -29.48 17.23
CA VAL A 20 -13.10 -29.55 15.94
C VAL A 20 -12.07 -28.43 15.81
N GLU A 21 -12.43 -27.20 16.17
CA GLU A 21 -11.52 -26.05 16.16
C GLU A 21 -10.32 -26.29 17.09
N LEU A 22 -10.57 -26.77 18.32
CA LEU A 22 -9.51 -27.13 19.26
C LEU A 22 -8.60 -28.23 18.70
N ALA A 23 -9.16 -29.25 18.04
CA ALA A 23 -8.36 -30.32 17.43
C ALA A 23 -7.44 -29.76 16.33
N VAL A 24 -7.94 -28.87 15.47
CA VAL A 24 -7.12 -28.18 14.45
C VAL A 24 -6.01 -27.37 15.10
N LEU A 25 -6.31 -26.59 16.14
CA LEU A 25 -5.31 -25.79 16.85
C LEU A 25 -4.26 -26.67 17.54
N CYS A 26 -4.65 -27.79 18.14
CA CYS A 26 -3.71 -28.75 18.74
C CYS A 26 -2.77 -29.37 17.69
N VAL A 27 -3.29 -29.74 16.51
CA VAL A 27 -2.48 -30.26 15.40
C VAL A 27 -1.48 -29.20 14.90
N LEU A 28 -1.94 -27.96 14.70
CA LEU A 28 -1.07 -26.86 14.29
C LEU A 28 -0.02 -26.51 15.36
N ALA A 29 -0.40 -26.54 16.65
CA ALA A 29 0.51 -26.31 17.77
C ALA A 29 1.58 -27.41 17.89
N ALA A 30 1.20 -28.67 17.69
CA ALA A 30 2.16 -29.78 17.63
C ALA A 30 3.13 -29.62 16.44
N GLY A 31 2.61 -29.16 15.29
CA GLY A 31 3.41 -28.90 14.09
C GLY A 31 4.38 -27.72 14.19
N LEU A 32 4.36 -26.92 15.27
CA LEU A 32 5.36 -25.86 15.48
C LEU A 32 6.75 -26.44 15.70
N PHE A 33 6.84 -27.61 16.31
CA PHE A 33 8.10 -28.22 16.73
C PHE A 33 8.68 -29.13 15.63
N GLY A 34 10.01 -29.22 15.59
CA GLY A 34 10.75 -30.03 14.61
C GLY A 34 11.63 -29.18 13.71
N ALA A 35 12.67 -29.81 13.16
CA ALA A 35 13.62 -29.13 12.28
C ALA A 35 12.90 -28.54 11.05
N PRO A 36 13.34 -27.36 10.55
CA PRO A 36 12.86 -26.84 9.27
C PRO A 36 13.18 -27.82 8.15
N TYR A 37 12.21 -28.09 7.29
CA TYR A 37 12.43 -28.89 6.09
C TYR A 37 13.36 -28.14 5.12
N LYS A 38 14.32 -28.86 4.54
CA LYS A 38 15.22 -28.35 3.51
C LYS A 38 15.31 -29.38 2.39
N LEU A 39 15.05 -28.93 1.17
CA LEU A 39 15.23 -29.71 -0.05
C LEU A 39 16.20 -28.96 -0.94
N THR A 40 17.28 -29.62 -1.36
CA THR A 40 18.19 -29.09 -2.35
C THR A 40 18.13 -29.97 -3.58
N MET A 41 17.75 -29.39 -4.71
CA MET A 41 17.79 -30.01 -6.01
C MET A 41 19.15 -29.65 -6.63
N THR A 42 20.00 -30.66 -6.79
CA THR A 42 21.33 -30.57 -7.39
C THR A 42 21.31 -31.08 -8.83
N PRO A 43 22.32 -30.74 -9.65
CA PRO A 43 22.35 -31.05 -11.08
C PRO A 43 22.13 -32.53 -11.40
N ASP A 44 22.62 -33.46 -10.58
CA ASP A 44 22.43 -34.93 -10.71
C ASP A 44 20.97 -35.38 -10.76
N LEU A 45 20.04 -34.54 -10.28
CA LEU A 45 18.60 -34.80 -10.30
C LEU A 45 17.89 -34.19 -11.52
N PHE A 46 18.61 -33.44 -12.36
CA PHE A 46 18.00 -32.73 -13.49
C PHE A 46 17.95 -33.64 -14.72
N GLU A 47 16.74 -33.93 -15.18
CA GLU A 47 16.56 -34.66 -16.43
C GLU A 47 16.98 -33.79 -17.61
N ASN A 48 17.80 -34.35 -18.51
CA ASN A 48 18.26 -33.65 -19.71
C ASN A 48 17.60 -34.23 -20.96
N PRO A 49 16.43 -33.70 -21.37
CA PRO A 49 15.80 -34.11 -22.62
C PRO A 49 16.50 -33.56 -23.87
N PHE A 50 17.46 -32.65 -23.73
CA PHE A 50 18.13 -31.93 -24.83
C PHE A 50 19.66 -32.03 -24.77
N PRO A 51 20.25 -33.22 -25.00
CA PRO A 51 21.70 -33.43 -24.89
C PRO A 51 22.54 -32.57 -25.85
N ASP A 52 21.94 -32.04 -26.92
CA ASP A 52 22.62 -31.19 -27.89
C ASP A 52 22.91 -29.77 -27.38
N ILE A 53 22.15 -29.31 -26.38
CA ILE A 53 22.19 -27.92 -25.87
C ILE A 53 22.27 -27.81 -24.36
N ALA A 54 22.24 -28.93 -23.65
CA ALA A 54 22.42 -28.97 -22.21
C ALA A 54 23.27 -30.17 -21.79
N SER A 55 24.02 -30.04 -20.70
CA SER A 55 24.77 -31.12 -20.08
C SER A 55 24.80 -30.96 -18.57
N ASN A 56 25.07 -32.08 -17.88
CA ASN A 56 25.31 -32.09 -16.45
C ASN A 56 26.80 -32.35 -16.21
N GLU A 57 27.52 -31.33 -15.76
CA GLU A 57 28.98 -31.34 -15.60
C GLU A 57 29.41 -31.68 -14.16
N GLY A 58 28.51 -32.25 -13.36
CA GLY A 58 28.77 -32.74 -12.01
C GLY A 58 28.55 -31.70 -10.91
N ASP A 59 29.09 -30.49 -11.04
CA ASP A 59 28.88 -29.38 -10.10
C ASP A 59 27.83 -28.35 -10.57
N HIS A 60 27.46 -28.39 -11.85
CA HIS A 60 26.41 -27.56 -12.44
C HIS A 60 25.69 -28.24 -13.60
N PHE A 61 24.49 -27.75 -13.89
CA PHE A 61 23.76 -28.05 -15.11
C PHE A 61 23.93 -26.90 -16.09
N GLN A 62 24.53 -27.18 -17.23
CA GLN A 62 24.82 -26.19 -18.25
C GLN A 62 23.76 -26.24 -19.35
N VAL A 63 23.30 -25.07 -19.80
CA VAL A 63 22.51 -24.90 -21.02
C VAL A 63 23.21 -23.86 -21.88
N TRP A 64 23.45 -24.14 -23.16
CA TRP A 64 24.08 -23.21 -24.08
C TRP A 64 23.25 -23.02 -25.34
N ASN A 65 23.33 -21.83 -25.91
CA ASN A 65 22.73 -21.59 -27.21
C ASN A 65 23.51 -22.29 -28.33
N GLN A 66 22.80 -22.99 -29.22
CA GLN A 66 23.30 -23.36 -30.54
C GLN A 66 22.45 -22.67 -31.61
N THR A 67 23.08 -22.16 -32.66
CA THR A 67 22.53 -21.23 -33.67
C THR A 67 21.23 -21.68 -34.37
N ASN A 68 20.84 -22.96 -34.24
CA ASN A 68 19.65 -23.55 -34.86
C ASN A 68 18.63 -24.13 -33.86
N PHE A 69 18.84 -24.00 -32.54
CA PHE A 69 17.95 -24.56 -31.53
C PHE A 69 16.87 -23.55 -31.14
N GLN A 70 15.63 -23.78 -31.59
CA GLN A 70 14.44 -23.08 -31.12
C GLN A 70 13.45 -24.12 -30.62
N THR A 71 13.30 -24.25 -29.29
CA THR A 71 12.21 -25.03 -28.70
C THR A 71 11.41 -24.17 -27.73
N SER A 72 10.09 -24.37 -27.71
CA SER A 72 9.21 -23.85 -26.66
C SER A 72 9.16 -24.76 -25.42
N ASP A 73 9.77 -25.94 -25.50
CA ASP A 73 9.68 -26.97 -24.48
C ASP A 73 10.58 -26.64 -23.29
N PRO A 74 10.05 -26.69 -22.05
CA PRO A 74 10.85 -26.41 -20.86
C PRO A 74 11.73 -27.59 -20.43
N LEU A 75 12.70 -27.30 -19.56
CA LEU A 75 13.45 -28.32 -18.81
C LEU A 75 12.85 -28.45 -17.40
N ASP A 76 12.47 -29.67 -17.02
CA ASP A 76 11.83 -29.95 -15.74
C ASP A 76 12.80 -30.56 -14.72
N PHE A 77 12.78 -30.00 -13.51
CA PHE A 77 13.58 -30.44 -12.38
C PHE A 77 12.63 -30.94 -11.27
N PRO A 78 12.27 -32.23 -11.27
CA PRO A 78 11.35 -32.78 -10.28
C PRO A 78 12.01 -32.84 -8.91
N SER A 79 11.21 -32.82 -7.85
CA SER A 79 11.63 -33.03 -6.45
C SER A 79 12.17 -34.44 -6.15
N ALA A 80 12.51 -35.24 -7.17
CA ALA A 80 13.08 -36.58 -7.08
C ALA A 80 12.32 -37.52 -6.13
N GLY A 81 10.98 -37.39 -6.08
CA GLY A 81 10.12 -38.18 -5.21
C GLY A 81 10.11 -37.75 -3.73
N GLN A 82 10.80 -36.68 -3.35
CA GLN A 82 10.77 -36.14 -2.00
C GLN A 82 9.51 -35.30 -1.77
N ALA A 83 8.70 -35.72 -0.80
CA ALA A 83 7.44 -35.08 -0.48
C ALA A 83 7.64 -33.67 0.12
N VAL A 84 7.27 -32.62 -0.60
CA VAL A 84 7.23 -31.25 -0.11
C VAL A 84 5.95 -31.03 0.70
N ARG A 85 6.11 -30.68 1.98
CA ARG A 85 4.99 -30.54 2.93
C ARG A 85 4.30 -29.18 2.79
N SER A 86 3.07 -29.06 3.31
CA SER A 86 2.42 -27.76 3.46
C SER A 86 3.28 -26.78 4.27
N GLY A 87 3.48 -25.57 3.76
CA GLY A 87 4.42 -24.63 4.36
C GLY A 87 4.69 -23.41 3.49
N ALA A 88 5.60 -22.57 3.96
CA ALA A 88 6.19 -21.49 3.17
C ALA A 88 7.70 -21.71 3.13
N TYR A 89 8.29 -21.52 1.97
CA TYR A 89 9.66 -21.87 1.64
C TYR A 89 10.36 -20.68 1.03
N GLU A 90 11.57 -20.41 1.49
CA GLU A 90 12.53 -19.60 0.75
C GLU A 90 13.16 -20.49 -0.32
N VAL A 91 13.03 -20.08 -1.57
CA VAL A 91 13.68 -20.73 -2.71
C VAL A 91 14.93 -19.92 -3.03
N THR A 92 16.09 -20.54 -2.92
CA THR A 92 17.38 -19.95 -3.32
C THR A 92 17.89 -20.66 -4.57
N VAL A 93 18.09 -19.91 -5.64
CA VAL A 93 18.63 -20.41 -6.91
C VAL A 93 20.06 -19.89 -7.06
N GLN A 94 21.03 -20.80 -7.12
CA GLN A 94 22.43 -20.48 -7.40
C GLN A 94 22.70 -20.77 -8.87
N TYR A 95 23.10 -19.74 -9.61
CA TYR A 95 23.30 -19.86 -11.05
C TYR A 95 24.33 -18.84 -11.55
N PHE A 96 24.74 -19.01 -12.80
CA PHE A 96 25.42 -18.00 -13.59
C PHE A 96 24.78 -17.93 -14.98
N SER A 97 24.52 -16.73 -15.46
CA SER A 97 24.00 -16.46 -16.79
C SER A 97 24.93 -15.47 -17.50
N CYS A 98 25.18 -15.69 -18.79
CA CYS A 98 25.86 -14.72 -19.63
C CYS A 98 25.38 -14.81 -21.08
N GLN A 99 25.09 -13.67 -21.71
CA GLN A 99 24.75 -13.64 -23.14
C GLN A 99 25.95 -13.94 -24.04
N THR A 100 27.13 -13.43 -23.68
CA THR A 100 28.37 -13.48 -24.48
C THR A 100 29.52 -14.06 -23.63
N PRO A 101 29.81 -15.37 -23.72
CA PRO A 101 30.81 -16.03 -22.86
C PRO A 101 32.22 -15.44 -22.97
N ASP A 102 32.62 -15.01 -24.17
CA ASP A 102 33.95 -14.45 -24.45
C ASP A 102 34.11 -12.99 -23.97
N ALA A 103 32.99 -12.29 -23.75
CA ALA A 103 32.94 -10.91 -23.29
C ALA A 103 31.67 -10.70 -22.46
N PRO A 104 31.59 -11.26 -21.24
CA PRO A 104 30.36 -11.29 -20.46
C PRO A 104 29.88 -9.87 -20.16
N THR A 105 28.64 -9.58 -20.55
CA THR A 105 27.97 -8.32 -20.22
C THR A 105 27.03 -8.54 -19.03
N PHE A 106 27.25 -7.85 -17.92
CA PHE A 106 26.49 -8.04 -16.68
C PHE A 106 25.29 -7.09 -16.62
N ASN A 107 24.30 -7.32 -17.49
CA ASN A 107 23.11 -6.48 -17.64
C ASN A 107 21.83 -7.24 -17.24
N MET A 108 20.97 -6.61 -16.44
CA MET A 108 19.69 -7.18 -16.02
C MET A 108 18.64 -7.34 -17.14
N LEU A 109 18.84 -6.69 -18.29
CA LEU A 109 18.02 -6.91 -19.51
C LEU A 109 18.30 -8.26 -20.17
N ASN A 110 19.50 -8.80 -19.98
CA ASN A 110 19.84 -10.11 -20.48
C ASN A 110 19.47 -11.17 -19.44
N SER A 111 18.84 -12.24 -19.92
CA SER A 111 18.44 -13.36 -19.08
C SER A 111 18.44 -14.63 -19.91
N ALA A 112 19.19 -15.63 -19.47
CA ALA A 112 19.24 -16.91 -20.15
C ALA A 112 17.91 -17.69 -20.03
N GLY A 113 17.10 -17.45 -18.99
CA GLY A 113 15.82 -18.13 -18.84
C GLY A 113 15.00 -17.70 -17.63
N THR A 114 13.85 -18.33 -17.48
CA THR A 114 12.96 -18.13 -16.33
C THR A 114 12.66 -19.46 -15.65
N LEU A 115 12.54 -19.45 -14.33
CA LEU A 115 12.27 -20.62 -13.50
C LEU A 115 10.91 -20.48 -12.83
N SER A 116 10.02 -21.44 -13.02
CA SER A 116 8.69 -21.49 -12.41
C SER A 116 8.51 -22.75 -11.56
N PHE A 117 7.51 -22.77 -10.69
CA PHE A 117 7.25 -23.91 -9.79
C PHE A 117 5.80 -24.35 -9.90
N SER A 118 5.56 -25.64 -10.11
CA SER A 118 4.21 -26.18 -10.22
C SER A 118 4.12 -27.62 -9.70
N SER A 119 2.89 -28.11 -9.55
CA SER A 119 2.57 -29.52 -9.31
C SER A 119 1.59 -29.97 -10.38
N ALA A 120 1.87 -31.09 -11.02
CA ALA A 120 1.01 -31.68 -12.05
C ALA A 120 -0.28 -32.26 -11.44
N MET A 121 -0.20 -32.81 -10.23
CA MET A 121 -1.33 -33.40 -9.50
C MET A 121 -2.22 -32.34 -8.86
N VAL A 122 -1.64 -31.31 -8.24
CA VAL A 122 -2.38 -30.29 -7.48
C VAL A 122 -1.82 -28.89 -7.76
N SER A 123 -2.04 -28.39 -8.97
CA SER A 123 -1.55 -27.07 -9.40
C SER A 123 -1.96 -25.91 -8.47
N SER A 124 -3.17 -25.95 -7.92
CA SER A 124 -3.69 -24.93 -6.99
C SER A 124 -3.04 -24.94 -5.60
N ALA A 125 -2.28 -25.98 -5.27
CA ALA A 125 -1.60 -26.08 -3.98
C ALA A 125 -0.26 -25.34 -3.95
N VAL A 126 0.35 -25.06 -5.11
CA VAL A 126 1.61 -24.33 -5.22
C VAL A 126 1.33 -22.88 -5.57
N SER A 127 1.98 -21.97 -4.87
CA SER A 127 1.96 -20.55 -5.20
C SER A 127 3.38 -20.01 -5.10
N ALA A 128 3.90 -19.54 -6.21
CA ALA A 128 5.19 -18.86 -6.34
C ALA A 128 5.11 -18.00 -7.61
N ASP A 129 5.99 -17.02 -7.74
CA ASP A 129 6.14 -16.28 -9.00
C ASP A 129 7.35 -16.80 -9.73
N THR A 130 7.31 -16.61 -11.05
CA THR A 130 8.40 -16.95 -11.95
C THR A 130 9.62 -16.10 -11.63
N LEU A 131 10.76 -16.77 -11.45
CA LEU A 131 12.06 -16.13 -11.30
C LEU A 131 12.70 -15.90 -12.67
N ARG A 132 13.18 -14.69 -12.92
CA ARG A 132 14.00 -14.37 -14.09
C ARG A 132 15.47 -14.51 -13.75
N LEU A 133 16.19 -15.39 -14.45
CA LEU A 133 17.62 -15.64 -14.22
C LEU A 133 18.42 -14.68 -15.09
N ASP A 134 18.73 -13.50 -14.55
CA ASP A 134 19.45 -12.42 -15.24
C ASP A 134 20.98 -12.50 -15.10
N ASP A 135 21.70 -11.74 -15.92
CA ASP A 135 23.17 -11.74 -15.95
C ASP A 135 23.81 -10.95 -14.78
N CYS A 136 23.05 -10.16 -14.01
CA CYS A 136 23.59 -9.38 -12.90
C CYS A 136 23.82 -10.20 -11.63
N HIS A 137 23.03 -11.25 -11.40
CA HIS A 137 23.00 -11.98 -10.15
C HIS A 137 23.65 -13.37 -10.26
N ARG A 138 24.19 -13.84 -9.12
CA ARG A 138 24.69 -15.22 -8.95
C ARG A 138 23.83 -16.06 -8.03
N THR A 139 22.95 -15.39 -7.29
CA THR A 139 22.00 -16.00 -6.37
C THR A 139 20.74 -15.16 -6.37
N LEU A 140 19.59 -15.80 -6.63
CA LEU A 140 18.28 -15.18 -6.53
C LEU A 140 17.43 -15.91 -5.49
N THR A 141 16.62 -15.15 -4.77
CA THR A 141 15.71 -15.69 -3.76
C THR A 141 14.27 -15.34 -4.08
N THR A 142 13.37 -16.32 -4.02
CA THR A 142 11.91 -16.11 -4.06
C THR A 142 11.21 -16.84 -2.92
N ARG A 143 9.90 -16.66 -2.80
CA ARG A 143 9.07 -17.36 -1.83
C ARG A 143 8.10 -18.29 -2.53
N LEU A 144 7.93 -19.47 -1.96
CA LEU A 144 7.01 -20.49 -2.43
C LEU A 144 6.11 -20.94 -1.28
N TRP A 145 4.81 -21.05 -1.55
CA TRP A 145 3.82 -21.55 -0.62
C TRP A 145 3.24 -22.87 -1.11
N VAL A 146 3.13 -23.82 -0.19
CA VAL A 146 2.39 -25.06 -0.37
C VAL A 146 1.17 -25.03 0.55
N SER A 147 -0.02 -25.20 -0.03
CA SER A 147 -1.30 -25.02 0.67
C SER A 147 -1.46 -25.95 1.88
N SER A 148 -2.24 -25.51 2.87
CA SER A 148 -2.43 -26.25 4.11
C SER A 148 -3.06 -27.62 3.86
N GLY A 149 -2.43 -28.68 4.37
CA GLY A 149 -2.90 -30.05 4.20
C GLY A 149 -2.42 -30.73 2.92
N ALA A 150 -1.75 -30.01 2.02
CA ALA A 150 -1.11 -30.62 0.85
C ALA A 150 0.23 -31.29 1.22
N GLN A 151 0.52 -32.39 0.54
CA GLN A 151 1.80 -33.07 0.54
C GLN A 151 2.10 -33.41 -0.93
N LEU A 152 3.06 -32.69 -1.52
CA LEU A 152 3.35 -32.74 -2.95
C LEU A 152 4.54 -33.67 -3.19
N ASN A 153 4.32 -34.75 -3.93
CA ASN A 153 5.39 -35.68 -4.34
C ASN A 153 5.93 -35.38 -5.74
N ASP A 154 5.34 -34.38 -6.41
CA ASP A 154 5.53 -34.02 -7.81
C ASP A 154 5.76 -32.52 -7.98
N LEU A 155 6.31 -31.84 -6.95
CA LEU A 155 6.74 -30.47 -7.14
C LEU A 155 7.87 -30.46 -8.18
N THR A 156 7.69 -29.67 -9.24
CA THR A 156 8.65 -29.52 -10.33
C THR A 156 9.05 -28.05 -10.44
N ALA A 157 10.36 -27.81 -10.53
CA ALA A 157 10.90 -26.52 -10.94
C ALA A 157 11.15 -26.57 -12.45
N THR A 158 10.47 -25.71 -13.21
CA THR A 158 10.43 -25.74 -14.67
C THR A 158 11.21 -24.54 -15.22
N LEU A 159 12.31 -24.82 -15.91
CA LEU A 159 13.16 -23.82 -16.57
C LEU A 159 12.71 -23.62 -18.02
N HIS A 160 12.29 -22.40 -18.33
CA HIS A 160 12.07 -21.93 -19.69
C HIS A 160 13.31 -21.18 -20.15
N TYR A 161 14.09 -21.80 -21.03
CA TYR A 161 15.28 -21.18 -21.62
C TYR A 161 14.88 -20.21 -22.74
N ASN A 162 15.46 -19.02 -22.78
CA ASN A 162 15.09 -17.96 -23.72
C ASN A 162 15.79 -18.08 -25.09
N GLY A 163 16.61 -19.13 -25.31
CA GLY A 163 17.28 -19.37 -26.58
C GLY A 163 18.49 -18.47 -26.85
N GLN A 164 19.04 -17.78 -25.83
CA GLN A 164 20.24 -16.94 -25.96
C GLN A 164 21.17 -17.08 -24.75
N GLY A 165 22.48 -17.05 -25.01
CA GLY A 165 23.52 -17.07 -24.00
C GLY A 165 23.91 -18.46 -23.50
N GLN A 166 24.46 -18.49 -22.30
CA GLN A 166 24.75 -19.69 -21.53
C GLN A 166 24.18 -19.53 -20.12
N LEU A 167 23.64 -20.62 -19.57
CA LEU A 167 23.16 -20.73 -18.20
C LEU A 167 23.87 -21.88 -17.51
N TYR A 168 24.37 -21.63 -16.31
CA TYR A 168 24.98 -22.60 -15.42
C TYR A 168 24.13 -22.61 -14.15
N LEU A 169 23.40 -23.69 -13.90
CA LEU A 169 22.54 -23.84 -12.72
C LEU A 169 23.23 -24.77 -11.71
N TYR A 170 23.63 -24.22 -10.57
CA TYR A 170 24.38 -24.95 -9.54
C TYR A 170 23.46 -25.66 -8.54
N ALA A 171 22.41 -24.98 -8.08
CA ALA A 171 21.47 -25.57 -7.12
C ALA A 171 20.15 -24.79 -7.03
N ILE A 172 19.06 -25.50 -6.76
CA ILE A 172 17.78 -24.92 -6.31
C ILE A 172 17.50 -25.44 -4.90
N THR A 173 17.52 -24.56 -3.90
CA THR A 173 17.30 -24.93 -2.49
C THR A 173 16.00 -24.35 -1.95
N LEU A 174 15.09 -25.21 -1.50
CA LEU A 174 13.88 -24.86 -0.76
C LEU A 174 14.16 -24.99 0.74
N THR A 175 14.09 -23.88 1.48
CA THR A 175 14.25 -23.86 2.94
C THR A 175 12.93 -23.43 3.59
N GLU A 176 12.32 -24.32 4.38
CA GLU A 176 11.09 -24.01 5.10
C GLU A 176 11.31 -22.89 6.12
N GLN A 177 10.29 -22.06 6.28
CA GLN A 177 10.33 -20.89 7.14
C GLN A 177 9.46 -21.12 8.38
N PRO A 178 10.06 -21.45 9.54
CA PRO A 178 9.31 -21.90 10.72
C PRO A 178 8.35 -20.85 11.26
N ILE A 179 8.66 -19.57 11.06
CA ILE A 179 7.78 -18.45 11.46
C ILE A 179 6.39 -18.58 10.83
N TYR A 180 6.29 -19.14 9.61
CA TYR A 180 5.01 -19.36 8.95
C TYR A 180 4.14 -20.41 9.67
N ARG A 181 4.75 -21.38 10.38
CA ARG A 181 4.01 -22.34 11.22
C ARG A 181 3.24 -21.61 12.32
N VAL A 182 3.89 -20.64 12.97
CA VAL A 182 3.28 -19.75 13.98
C VAL A 182 2.21 -18.86 13.34
N THR A 183 2.51 -18.26 12.19
CA THR A 183 1.55 -17.43 11.43
C THR A 183 0.28 -18.21 11.11
N ARG A 184 0.39 -19.46 10.65
CA ARG A 184 -0.75 -20.34 10.39
C ARG A 184 -1.56 -20.60 11.65
N LEU A 185 -0.91 -20.99 12.76
CA LEU A 185 -1.59 -21.22 14.03
C LEU A 185 -2.37 -19.99 14.49
N LEU A 186 -1.73 -18.81 14.47
CA LEU A 186 -2.37 -17.55 14.85
C LEU A 186 -3.51 -17.18 13.89
N GLY A 187 -3.34 -17.42 12.59
CA GLY A 187 -4.36 -17.20 11.58
C GLY A 187 -5.62 -18.03 11.82
N PHE A 188 -5.46 -19.34 12.06
CA PHE A 188 -6.57 -20.22 12.41
C PHE A 188 -7.19 -19.86 13.75
N ALA A 189 -6.39 -19.54 14.77
CA ALA A 189 -6.89 -19.12 16.08
C ALA A 189 -7.71 -17.83 15.99
N LEU A 190 -7.26 -16.84 15.20
CA LEU A 190 -8.01 -15.62 14.97
C LEU A 190 -9.30 -15.89 14.20
N PHE A 191 -9.25 -16.73 13.15
CA PHE A 191 -10.42 -17.12 12.37
C PHE A 191 -11.48 -17.78 13.27
N PHE A 192 -11.10 -18.79 14.06
CA PHE A 192 -11.98 -19.45 15.00
C PHE A 192 -12.51 -18.48 16.06
N ALA A 193 -11.66 -17.62 16.63
CA ALA A 193 -12.11 -16.61 17.58
C ALA A 193 -13.17 -15.65 16.98
N VAL A 194 -13.05 -15.28 15.70
CA VAL A 194 -14.06 -14.47 15.00
C VAL A 194 -15.34 -15.25 14.77
N VAL A 195 -15.25 -16.50 14.28
CA VAL A 195 -16.41 -17.37 14.05
C VAL A 195 -17.14 -17.63 15.36
N ASP A 196 -16.43 -18.03 16.41
CA ASP A 196 -16.95 -18.23 17.75
C ASP A 196 -17.60 -16.99 18.32
N PHE A 197 -16.96 -15.83 18.16
CA PHE A 197 -17.53 -14.57 18.61
C PHE A 197 -18.85 -14.28 17.88
N LEU A 198 -18.92 -14.48 16.56
CA LEU A 198 -20.14 -14.30 15.78
C LEU A 198 -21.23 -15.30 16.18
N LEU A 199 -20.89 -16.58 16.33
CA LEU A 199 -21.82 -17.63 16.77
C LEU A 199 -22.33 -17.37 18.19
N TRP A 200 -21.45 -17.02 19.11
CA TRP A 200 -21.80 -16.64 20.48
C TRP A 200 -22.75 -15.43 20.48
N LEU A 201 -22.45 -14.41 19.70
CA LEU A 201 -23.28 -13.22 19.57
C LEU A 201 -24.67 -13.50 18.99
N LEU A 202 -24.79 -14.43 18.04
CA LEU A 202 -26.04 -14.78 17.38
C LEU A 202 -26.90 -15.74 18.22
N PHE A 203 -26.28 -16.70 18.91
CA PHE A 203 -26.95 -17.86 19.49
C PHE A 203 -26.83 -17.99 21.01
N ALA A 204 -25.85 -17.38 21.67
CA ALA A 204 -25.61 -17.65 23.10
C ALA A 204 -26.53 -16.90 24.07
N LYS A 205 -27.15 -15.79 23.64
CA LYS A 205 -28.12 -15.05 24.46
C LYS A 205 -29.54 -15.30 23.96
N THR A 206 -30.33 -16.04 24.74
CA THR A 206 -31.76 -16.27 24.51
C THR A 206 -32.61 -15.34 25.41
N GLY A 207 -33.89 -15.15 25.08
CA GLY A 207 -34.78 -14.22 25.82
C GLY A 207 -34.58 -12.72 25.52
N GLU A 208 -35.07 -11.85 26.40
CA GLU A 208 -35.06 -10.39 26.20
C GLU A 208 -33.65 -9.79 26.17
N GLU A 209 -32.73 -10.29 27.00
CA GLU A 209 -31.31 -9.89 26.98
C GLU A 209 -30.64 -10.23 25.63
N GLY A 210 -31.02 -11.35 25.03
CA GLY A 210 -30.60 -11.74 23.68
C GLY A 210 -31.17 -10.85 22.59
N ALA A 211 -32.41 -10.39 22.73
CA ALA A 211 -33.02 -9.44 21.80
C ALA A 211 -32.32 -8.07 21.85
N ALA A 212 -31.94 -7.58 23.03
CA ALA A 212 -31.18 -6.35 23.19
C ALA A 212 -29.76 -6.46 22.60
N SER A 213 -29.07 -7.57 22.84
CA SER A 213 -27.74 -7.87 22.27
C SER A 213 -27.77 -7.89 20.74
N ARG A 214 -28.74 -8.59 20.14
CA ARG A 214 -28.91 -8.65 18.67
C ARG A 214 -29.24 -7.28 18.06
N ARG A 215 -29.99 -6.41 18.75
CA ARG A 215 -30.21 -5.02 18.30
C ARG A 215 -28.92 -4.20 18.28
N ALA A 216 -28.05 -4.38 19.27
CA ALA A 216 -26.76 -3.68 19.33
C ALA A 216 -25.82 -4.09 18.17
N LEU A 217 -25.94 -5.32 17.68
CA LEU A 217 -25.11 -5.86 16.60
C LEU A 217 -25.53 -5.45 15.18
N ARG A 218 -26.74 -4.93 15.00
CA ARG A 218 -27.22 -4.52 13.67
C ARG A 218 -26.29 -3.51 13.00
N LEU A 219 -25.74 -2.59 13.80
CA LEU A 219 -24.81 -1.58 13.30
C LEU A 219 -23.46 -2.18 12.86
N PRO A 220 -22.69 -2.88 13.70
CA PRO A 220 -21.43 -3.46 13.26
C PRO A 220 -21.61 -4.44 12.11
N LEU A 221 -22.67 -5.26 12.11
CA LEU A 221 -22.99 -6.14 10.99
C LEU A 221 -23.30 -5.37 9.70
N ALA A 222 -24.02 -4.26 9.78
CA ALA A 222 -24.27 -3.41 8.61
C ALA A 222 -22.97 -2.80 8.06
N LEU A 223 -22.07 -2.33 8.93
CA LEU A 223 -20.77 -1.80 8.50
C LEU A 223 -19.92 -2.89 7.85
N ILE A 224 -19.85 -4.09 8.46
CA ILE A 224 -19.15 -5.24 7.89
C ILE A 224 -19.76 -5.65 6.55
N ALA A 225 -21.09 -5.65 6.41
CA ALA A 225 -21.76 -5.99 5.16
C ALA A 225 -21.45 -4.97 4.05
N ILE A 226 -21.44 -3.67 4.36
CA ILE A 226 -21.05 -2.61 3.42
C ILE A 226 -19.60 -2.81 2.98
N THR A 227 -18.69 -3.07 3.93
CA THR A 227 -17.28 -3.32 3.64
C THR A 227 -17.07 -4.59 2.82
N ALA A 228 -17.69 -5.71 3.19
CA ALA A 228 -17.59 -6.97 2.48
C ALA A 228 -18.12 -6.84 1.05
N PHE A 229 -19.22 -6.11 0.86
CA PHE A 229 -19.76 -5.83 -0.47
C PHE A 229 -18.79 -4.97 -1.31
N ALA A 230 -18.18 -3.93 -0.72
CA ALA A 230 -17.15 -3.13 -1.39
C ALA A 230 -15.92 -3.97 -1.76
N CYS A 231 -15.59 -4.96 -0.93
CA CYS A 231 -14.41 -5.81 -1.02
C CYS A 231 -14.64 -7.15 -1.74
N LEU A 232 -15.78 -7.36 -2.42
CA LEU A 232 -16.05 -8.61 -3.14
C LEU A 232 -14.92 -9.04 -4.10
N PRO A 233 -14.27 -8.13 -4.86
CA PRO A 233 -13.14 -8.49 -5.71
C PRO A 233 -11.93 -9.08 -4.96
N LEU A 234 -11.82 -8.90 -3.65
CA LEU A 234 -10.70 -9.41 -2.85
C LEU A 234 -10.81 -10.91 -2.53
N PHE A 235 -11.95 -11.54 -2.80
CA PHE A 235 -12.16 -12.97 -2.55
C PHE A 235 -11.74 -13.87 -3.73
N SER A 236 -11.07 -13.31 -4.74
CA SER A 236 -10.40 -14.07 -5.78
C SER A 236 -8.99 -14.52 -5.35
N ASN A 237 -8.44 -15.50 -6.07
CA ASN A 237 -7.07 -16.00 -5.88
C ASN A 237 -6.02 -15.15 -6.62
N TYR A 238 -6.34 -13.93 -7.04
CA TYR A 238 -5.44 -13.02 -7.74
C TYR A 238 -5.73 -11.55 -7.36
N LEU A 239 -4.92 -10.62 -7.86
CA LEU A 239 -5.21 -9.19 -7.83
C LEU A 239 -5.68 -8.71 -9.21
N TYR A 240 -6.56 -7.73 -9.25
CA TYR A 240 -6.87 -7.06 -10.52
C TYR A 240 -5.76 -6.06 -10.84
N PHE A 241 -5.46 -5.92 -12.13
CA PHE A 241 -4.56 -4.87 -12.59
C PHE A 241 -5.02 -3.49 -12.10
N GLY A 242 -4.07 -2.70 -11.59
CA GLY A 242 -4.30 -1.29 -11.27
C GLY A 242 -3.07 -0.47 -11.63
N HIS A 243 -3.28 0.81 -11.97
CA HIS A 243 -2.23 1.70 -12.51
C HIS A 243 -0.96 1.74 -11.64
N ASP A 244 -1.12 1.82 -10.32
CA ASP A 244 -0.01 1.94 -9.36
C ASP A 244 0.28 0.61 -8.62
N MET A 245 -0.29 -0.52 -9.05
CA MET A 245 -0.25 -1.79 -8.31
C MET A 245 1.20 -2.24 -8.07
N ASP A 246 2.00 -2.35 -9.12
CA ASP A 246 3.37 -2.85 -9.04
C ASP A 246 4.25 -1.95 -8.17
N TYR A 247 4.05 -0.63 -8.27
CA TYR A 247 4.73 0.35 -7.43
C TYR A 247 4.43 0.12 -5.94
N HIS A 248 3.18 -0.14 -5.56
CA HIS A 248 2.83 -0.39 -4.17
C HIS A 248 3.28 -1.77 -3.68
N LEU A 249 3.25 -2.80 -4.52
CA LEU A 249 3.77 -4.12 -4.18
C LEU A 249 5.28 -4.10 -3.97
N GLN A 250 6.03 -3.36 -4.81
CA GLN A 250 7.46 -3.12 -4.61
C GLN A 250 7.74 -2.44 -3.28
N ARG A 251 6.98 -1.39 -2.93
CA ARG A 251 7.16 -0.68 -1.66
C ARG A 251 6.93 -1.57 -0.45
N ILE A 252 5.92 -2.44 -0.51
CA ILE A 252 5.63 -3.38 0.58
C ILE A 252 6.75 -4.40 0.73
N SER A 253 7.22 -5.01 -0.37
CA SER A 253 8.29 -6.01 -0.33
C SER A 253 9.63 -5.40 0.09
N ALA A 254 9.97 -4.21 -0.43
CA ALA A 254 11.17 -3.48 -0.05
C ALA A 254 11.13 -3.04 1.41
N MET A 255 10.02 -2.48 1.90
CA MET A 255 9.86 -2.15 3.32
C MET A 255 10.04 -3.39 4.21
N ALA A 256 9.45 -4.52 3.82
CA ALA A 256 9.58 -5.76 4.57
C ALA A 256 11.05 -6.22 4.65
N ALA A 257 11.79 -6.13 3.55
CA ALA A 257 13.23 -6.39 3.52
C ALA A 257 13.99 -5.46 4.48
N GLU A 258 13.78 -4.15 4.38
CA GLU A 258 14.45 -3.16 5.24
C GLU A 258 14.14 -3.33 6.74
N LEU A 259 12.89 -3.68 7.07
CA LEU A 259 12.51 -4.01 8.45
C LEU A 259 13.25 -5.25 8.96
N SER A 260 13.44 -6.26 8.10
CA SER A 260 14.19 -7.47 8.47
C SER A 260 15.68 -7.21 8.65
N TYR A 261 16.21 -6.15 8.03
CA TYR A 261 17.58 -5.65 8.22
C TYR A 261 17.72 -4.77 9.48
N GLY A 262 16.63 -4.54 10.21
CA GLY A 262 16.63 -3.72 11.44
C GLY A 262 16.42 -2.22 11.21
N GLN A 263 16.08 -1.80 9.98
CA GLN A 263 15.79 -0.40 9.69
C GLN A 263 14.38 -0.01 10.18
N PHE A 264 14.29 0.62 11.36
CA PHE A 264 13.03 1.17 11.86
C PHE A 264 13.20 2.59 12.43
N PRO A 265 12.39 3.58 12.00
CA PRO A 265 11.54 3.56 10.81
C PRO A 265 12.33 3.36 9.52
N VAL A 266 11.74 2.76 8.49
CA VAL A 266 12.34 2.63 7.16
C VAL A 266 12.42 4.02 6.52
N ARG A 267 13.63 4.42 6.10
CA ARG A 267 13.93 5.70 5.43
C ARG A 267 14.42 5.48 4.01
N PHE A 268 15.05 4.35 3.74
CA PHE A 268 15.66 4.10 2.45
C PHE A 268 15.48 2.64 2.06
N THR A 269 15.11 2.38 0.81
CA THR A 269 15.03 1.02 0.28
C THR A 269 16.30 0.72 -0.51
N THR A 270 17.13 -0.18 0.00
CA THR A 270 18.47 -0.53 -0.52
C THR A 270 18.41 -1.53 -1.68
N THR A 271 17.32 -2.28 -1.82
CA THR A 271 17.14 -3.32 -2.84
C THR A 271 16.46 -2.82 -4.12
N THR A 272 15.81 -1.66 -4.06
CA THR A 272 15.10 -1.04 -5.20
C THR A 272 16.09 -0.61 -6.29
N LEU A 273 15.63 -0.61 -7.55
CA LEU A 273 16.45 -0.28 -8.73
C LEU A 273 17.71 -1.14 -8.85
N ASN A 274 17.55 -2.47 -8.83
CA ASN A 274 18.68 -3.41 -8.93
C ASN A 274 19.76 -3.17 -7.86
N GLY A 275 19.32 -2.81 -6.65
CA GLY A 275 20.18 -2.45 -5.54
C GLY A 275 20.74 -1.03 -5.56
N TYR A 276 20.48 -0.18 -6.56
CA TYR A 276 20.96 1.22 -6.54
C TYR A 276 20.38 2.01 -5.37
N GLY A 277 19.22 1.59 -4.90
CA GLY A 277 18.50 2.20 -3.81
C GLY A 277 17.56 3.31 -4.26
N TYR A 278 16.54 3.58 -3.45
CA TYR A 278 15.51 4.58 -3.75
C TYR A 278 15.00 5.24 -2.46
N ALA A 279 14.92 6.58 -2.47
CA ALA A 279 14.57 7.40 -1.31
C ALA A 279 13.05 7.54 -1.10
N ASN A 280 12.25 6.61 -1.63
CA ASN A 280 10.78 6.67 -1.56
C ASN A 280 10.23 6.86 -0.14
N PRO A 281 10.70 6.13 0.90
CA PRO A 281 10.15 6.27 2.25
C PRO A 281 10.42 7.65 2.89
N LEU A 282 11.41 8.40 2.39
CA LEU A 282 11.67 9.78 2.81
C LEU A 282 10.70 10.76 2.16
N CYS A 283 10.34 10.54 0.88
CA CYS A 283 9.53 11.44 0.07
C CYS A 283 8.03 11.16 0.13
N TYR A 284 7.66 9.91 0.41
CA TYR A 284 6.29 9.42 0.46
C TYR A 284 6.12 8.60 1.74
N CYS A 285 5.34 9.12 2.69
CA CYS A 285 5.09 8.41 3.95
C CYS A 285 4.41 7.06 3.71
N GLU A 286 4.91 6.03 4.40
CA GLU A 286 4.48 4.64 4.23
C GLU A 286 3.94 4.01 5.51
N LEU A 287 3.54 4.81 6.52
CA LEU A 287 3.13 4.24 7.82
C LEU A 287 2.07 3.14 7.68
N PHE A 288 1.07 3.35 6.84
CA PHE A 288 -0.01 2.38 6.67
C PHE A 288 0.42 1.13 5.87
N LEU A 289 1.51 1.20 5.09
CA LEU A 289 2.11 0.04 4.43
C LEU A 289 2.93 -0.82 5.40
N LEU A 290 3.20 -0.35 6.62
CA LEU A 290 3.79 -1.17 7.68
C LEU A 290 2.94 -2.42 7.97
N LEU A 291 1.62 -2.32 7.90
CA LEU A 291 0.72 -3.47 8.10
C LEU A 291 1.00 -4.59 7.07
N PRO A 292 0.85 -4.38 5.75
CA PRO A 292 1.16 -5.41 4.77
C PRO A 292 2.63 -5.83 4.76
N ALA A 293 3.59 -4.95 5.07
CA ALA A 293 5.00 -5.31 5.14
C ALA A 293 5.31 -6.27 6.32
N LEU A 294 4.71 -6.03 7.50
CA LEU A 294 4.83 -6.94 8.64
C LEU A 294 4.16 -8.28 8.38
N LEU A 295 2.98 -8.29 7.73
CA LEU A 295 2.32 -9.53 7.30
C LEU A 295 3.19 -10.31 6.31
N TYR A 296 3.89 -9.60 5.41
CA TYR A 296 4.83 -10.23 4.49
C TYR A 296 6.04 -10.81 5.26
N ASN A 297 6.56 -10.14 6.29
CA ASN A 297 7.60 -10.73 7.16
C ASN A 297 7.11 -11.92 8.00
N LEU A 298 5.80 -12.06 8.21
CA LEU A 298 5.16 -13.26 8.75
C LEU A 298 4.96 -14.36 7.70
N TRP A 299 5.57 -14.22 6.52
CA TRP A 299 5.53 -15.19 5.41
C TRP A 299 4.14 -15.42 4.82
N LEU A 300 3.25 -14.42 4.86
CA LEU A 300 2.03 -14.45 4.05
C LEU A 300 2.34 -14.08 2.59
N PRO A 301 1.60 -14.63 1.59
CA PRO A 301 1.72 -14.19 0.20
C PRO A 301 1.50 -12.68 0.06
N LEU A 302 2.25 -12.03 -0.84
CA LEU A 302 2.18 -10.59 -1.03
C LEU A 302 0.77 -10.13 -1.45
N ARG A 303 0.12 -10.87 -2.36
CA ARG A 303 -1.31 -10.72 -2.67
C ARG A 303 -2.18 -10.65 -1.40
N THR A 304 -2.04 -11.63 -0.52
CA THR A 304 -2.85 -11.72 0.71
C THR A 304 -2.58 -10.53 1.63
N CYS A 305 -1.33 -10.10 1.75
CA CYS A 305 -0.97 -8.92 2.52
C CYS A 305 -1.68 -7.67 1.99
N TYR A 306 -1.69 -7.46 0.67
CA TYR A 306 -2.36 -6.33 0.04
C TYR A 306 -3.89 -6.42 0.14
N GLN A 307 -4.49 -7.61 -0.03
CA GLN A 307 -5.93 -7.83 0.17
C GLN A 307 -6.37 -7.48 1.61
N ILE A 308 -5.61 -7.93 2.63
CA ILE A 308 -5.87 -7.59 4.03
C ILE A 308 -5.78 -6.07 4.24
N TYR A 309 -4.78 -5.42 3.64
CA TYR A 309 -4.64 -3.96 3.69
C TYR A 309 -5.86 -3.24 3.08
N LEU A 310 -6.30 -3.62 1.89
CA LEU A 310 -7.48 -3.05 1.23
C LEU A 310 -8.75 -3.22 2.06
N PHE A 311 -8.95 -4.40 2.65
CA PHE A 311 -10.08 -4.66 3.53
C PHE A 311 -10.02 -3.79 4.79
N ALA A 312 -8.86 -3.70 5.44
CA ALA A 312 -8.66 -2.91 6.65
C ALA A 312 -8.93 -1.41 6.41
N VAL A 313 -8.39 -0.84 5.33
CA VAL A 313 -8.61 0.57 4.96
C VAL A 313 -10.07 0.82 4.58
N THR A 314 -10.73 -0.12 3.91
CA THR A 314 -12.15 0.01 3.54
C THR A 314 -13.07 -0.10 4.76
N LEU A 315 -12.75 -0.98 5.71
CA LEU A 315 -13.44 -1.05 7.00
C LEU A 315 -13.24 0.24 7.80
N ALA A 316 -12.01 0.75 7.87
CA ALA A 316 -11.70 2.02 8.53
C ALA A 316 -12.47 3.17 7.88
N THR A 317 -12.52 3.23 6.55
CA THR A 317 -13.30 4.23 5.80
C THR A 317 -14.78 4.17 6.20
N CYS A 318 -15.38 2.98 6.19
CA CYS A 318 -16.80 2.81 6.52
C CYS A 318 -17.09 3.22 7.97
N ALA A 319 -16.25 2.80 8.92
CA ALA A 319 -16.41 3.12 10.34
C ALA A 319 -16.20 4.62 10.63
N ILE A 320 -15.18 5.25 10.04
CA ILE A 320 -14.89 6.68 10.21
C ILE A 320 -16.00 7.53 9.55
N ALA A 321 -16.45 7.16 8.36
CA ALA A 321 -17.58 7.80 7.68
C ALA A 321 -18.85 7.70 8.53
N TYR A 322 -19.17 6.52 9.06
CA TYR A 322 -20.31 6.32 9.95
C TYR A 322 -20.23 7.23 11.17
N TYR A 323 -19.11 7.20 11.91
CA TYR A 323 -18.89 8.03 13.09
C TYR A 323 -19.10 9.52 12.77
N SER A 324 -18.50 9.97 11.68
CA SER A 324 -18.47 11.38 11.28
C SER A 324 -19.84 11.88 10.84
N PHE A 325 -20.49 11.18 9.90
CA PHE A 325 -21.82 11.57 9.43
C PHE A 325 -22.89 11.39 10.49
N ALA A 326 -22.81 10.35 11.34
CA ALA A 326 -23.74 10.19 12.46
C ALA A 326 -23.64 11.35 13.46
N LYS A 327 -22.40 11.82 13.74
CA LYS A 327 -22.14 12.97 14.61
C LYS A 327 -22.67 14.26 14.01
N ILE A 328 -22.36 14.55 12.75
CA ILE A 328 -22.76 15.80 12.07
C ILE A 328 -24.28 15.85 11.85
N ALA A 329 -24.88 14.75 11.37
CA ALA A 329 -26.31 14.66 11.13
C ALA A 329 -27.13 14.47 12.41
N ALA A 330 -26.48 14.18 13.55
CA ALA A 330 -27.13 13.79 14.81
C ALA A 330 -28.14 12.64 14.63
N SER A 331 -27.80 11.65 13.78
CA SER A 331 -28.69 10.53 13.46
C SER A 331 -27.89 9.30 13.06
N ARG A 332 -28.12 8.18 13.76
CA ARG A 332 -27.46 6.90 13.46
C ARG A 332 -27.84 6.35 12.09
N ARG A 333 -29.09 6.54 11.66
CA ARG A 333 -29.58 6.05 10.34
C ARG A 333 -28.96 6.82 9.20
N LEU A 334 -28.89 8.15 9.33
CA LEU A 334 -28.26 9.01 8.34
C LEU A 334 -26.73 8.84 8.31
N GLY A 335 -26.12 8.57 9.46
CA GLY A 335 -24.72 8.17 9.52
C GLY A 335 -24.43 6.88 8.76
N LEU A 336 -25.32 5.88 8.87
CA LEU A 336 -25.20 4.63 8.11
C LEU A 336 -25.39 4.85 6.61
N LEU A 337 -26.36 5.69 6.20
CA LEU A 337 -26.52 6.09 4.79
C LEU A 337 -25.25 6.79 4.28
N GLY A 338 -24.70 7.74 5.03
CA GLY A 338 -23.46 8.42 4.65
C GLY A 338 -22.26 7.47 4.55
N ALA A 339 -22.14 6.50 5.45
CA ALA A 339 -21.11 5.48 5.38
C ALA A 339 -21.23 4.59 4.14
N LEU A 340 -22.44 4.14 3.82
CA LEU A 340 -22.74 3.38 2.60
C LEU A 340 -22.39 4.19 1.35
N LEU A 341 -22.92 5.41 1.23
CA LEU A 341 -22.68 6.28 0.06
C LEU A 341 -21.21 6.60 -0.14
N TYR A 342 -20.46 6.84 0.95
CA TYR A 342 -19.05 7.21 0.84
C TYR A 342 -18.14 6.01 0.54
N THR A 343 -18.37 4.88 1.22
CA THR A 343 -17.57 3.66 1.03
C THR A 343 -17.74 3.10 -0.38
N LEU A 344 -18.97 3.15 -0.90
CA LEU A 344 -19.38 2.68 -2.22
C LEU A 344 -19.38 3.78 -3.28
N SER A 345 -18.73 4.92 -3.03
CA SER A 345 -18.68 6.00 -4.01
C SER A 345 -17.78 5.61 -5.18
N CYS A 346 -18.20 5.98 -6.40
CA CYS A 346 -17.52 5.61 -7.64
C CYS A 346 -16.04 5.98 -7.63
N TYR A 347 -15.74 7.27 -7.41
CA TYR A 347 -14.37 7.76 -7.42
C TYR A 347 -13.47 7.06 -6.39
N ARG A 348 -14.01 6.73 -5.22
CA ARG A 348 -13.26 5.97 -4.21
C ARG A 348 -12.95 4.56 -4.72
N LEU A 349 -13.93 3.85 -5.27
CA LEU A 349 -13.72 2.51 -5.81
C LEU A 349 -12.72 2.50 -6.97
N VAL A 350 -12.73 3.54 -7.81
CA VAL A 350 -11.73 3.75 -8.87
C VAL A 350 -10.33 3.90 -8.27
N CYS A 351 -10.18 4.68 -7.19
CA CYS A 351 -8.89 4.79 -6.50
C CYS A 351 -8.42 3.45 -5.93
N VAL A 352 -9.34 2.61 -5.44
CA VAL A 352 -9.01 1.29 -4.86
C VAL A 352 -8.66 0.25 -5.94
N TYR A 353 -9.45 0.17 -7.01
CA TYR A 353 -9.44 -0.99 -7.91
C TYR A 353 -8.92 -0.70 -9.33
N THR A 354 -9.09 0.52 -9.82
CA THR A 354 -8.62 0.90 -11.17
C THR A 354 -7.22 1.49 -11.10
N ARG A 355 -7.03 2.42 -10.16
CA ARG A 355 -5.73 3.08 -9.96
C ARG A 355 -4.83 2.30 -9.03
N ALA A 356 -5.41 1.56 -8.07
CA ALA A 356 -4.67 0.99 -6.94
C ALA A 356 -3.84 2.04 -6.15
N ALA A 357 -4.31 3.30 -6.09
CA ALA A 357 -3.58 4.42 -5.50
C ALA A 357 -3.60 4.37 -3.96
N ALA A 358 -2.70 3.58 -3.37
CA ALA A 358 -2.71 3.20 -1.95
C ALA A 358 -2.71 4.36 -0.97
N GLY A 359 -1.93 5.40 -1.26
CA GLY A 359 -1.93 6.59 -0.41
C GLY A 359 -3.24 7.36 -0.48
N GLU A 360 -3.76 7.60 -1.69
CA GLU A 360 -4.94 8.44 -1.90
C GLU A 360 -6.20 7.81 -1.31
N PHE A 361 -6.49 6.53 -1.60
CA PHE A 361 -7.69 5.89 -1.03
C PHE A 361 -7.59 5.74 0.50
N THR A 362 -6.38 5.68 1.05
CA THR A 362 -6.14 5.66 2.50
C THR A 362 -6.38 7.04 3.12
N ALA A 363 -5.93 8.11 2.46
CA ALA A 363 -6.23 9.48 2.88
C ALA A 363 -7.75 9.76 2.85
N MET A 364 -8.45 9.25 1.84
CA MET A 364 -9.92 9.34 1.73
C MET A 364 -10.63 8.75 2.96
N ALA A 365 -10.07 7.70 3.60
CA ALA A 365 -10.65 7.15 4.83
C ALA A 365 -10.82 8.20 5.95
N PHE A 366 -9.99 9.25 5.95
CA PHE A 366 -9.90 10.26 7.00
C PHE A 366 -10.59 11.59 6.68
N PHE A 367 -11.02 11.84 5.43
CA PHE A 367 -11.75 13.07 5.11
C PHE A 367 -13.04 13.26 5.94
N PRO A 368 -13.87 12.22 6.19
CA PRO A 368 -15.04 12.40 7.04
C PRO A 368 -14.65 12.82 8.47
N LEU A 369 -13.51 12.34 8.98
CA LEU A 369 -13.01 12.66 10.32
C LEU A 369 -12.65 14.15 10.44
N VAL A 370 -12.03 14.71 9.39
CA VAL A 370 -11.75 16.14 9.26
C VAL A 370 -13.05 16.95 9.31
N LEU A 371 -14.08 16.54 8.55
CA LEU A 371 -15.40 17.20 8.61
C LEU A 371 -16.04 17.13 10.00
N ALA A 372 -15.87 16.01 10.71
CA ALA A 372 -16.37 15.85 12.09
C ALA A 372 -15.63 16.74 13.10
N GLY A 373 -14.34 17.01 12.86
CA GLY A 373 -13.54 17.97 13.62
C GLY A 373 -13.95 19.41 13.33
N LEU A 374 -14.12 19.75 12.05
CA LEU A 374 -14.59 21.06 11.61
C LEU A 374 -15.96 21.39 12.22
N TYR A 375 -16.88 20.43 12.15
CA TYR A 375 -18.20 20.54 12.80
C TYR A 375 -18.05 20.74 14.32
N GLY A 376 -17.18 19.99 15.00
CA GLY A 376 -16.96 20.12 16.44
C GLY A 376 -16.46 21.50 16.86
N ILE A 377 -15.54 22.08 16.09
CA ILE A 377 -14.95 23.41 16.37
C ILE A 377 -15.99 24.53 16.21
N TYR A 378 -16.86 24.47 15.20
CA TYR A 378 -17.78 25.56 14.90
C TYR A 378 -19.15 25.44 15.58
N THR A 379 -19.52 24.27 16.12
CA THR A 379 -20.81 24.07 16.81
C THR A 379 -20.77 24.27 18.32
N ARG A 380 -19.58 24.44 18.90
CA ARG A 380 -19.39 24.74 20.32
C ARG A 380 -18.81 26.13 20.50
N ASP A 381 -19.27 26.86 21.50
CA ASP A 381 -18.66 28.16 21.85
C ASP A 381 -17.25 27.99 22.41
N LYS A 382 -17.05 26.93 23.19
CA LYS A 382 -15.75 26.52 23.74
C LYS A 382 -15.45 25.08 23.33
N PRO A 383 -14.77 24.87 22.17
CA PRO A 383 -14.43 23.53 21.70
C PRO A 383 -13.54 22.80 22.70
N ARG A 384 -13.93 21.58 23.08
CA ARG A 384 -13.15 20.73 23.99
C ARG A 384 -12.25 19.80 23.18
N PHE A 385 -11.35 19.10 23.88
CA PHE A 385 -10.45 18.10 23.28
C PHE A 385 -11.16 17.14 22.30
N ALA A 386 -12.28 16.54 22.71
CA ALA A 386 -13.04 15.61 21.87
C ALA A 386 -13.71 16.27 20.63
N ASP A 387 -13.82 17.60 20.61
CA ASP A 387 -14.43 18.36 19.52
C ASP A 387 -13.41 18.65 18.41
N TRP A 388 -12.16 19.00 18.77
CA TRP A 388 -11.08 19.30 17.81
C TRP A 388 -10.12 18.12 17.54
N LEU A 389 -10.06 17.09 18.40
CA LEU A 389 -9.21 15.91 18.18
C LEU A 389 -9.43 15.23 16.80
N PRO A 390 -10.67 15.05 16.31
CA PRO A 390 -10.88 14.45 14.99
C PRO A 390 -10.18 15.22 13.84
N MET A 391 -10.11 16.55 13.95
CA MET A 391 -9.36 17.38 12.98
C MET A 391 -7.88 17.01 12.99
N SER A 392 -7.28 16.95 14.19
CA SER A 392 -5.86 16.62 14.34
C SER A 392 -5.53 15.21 13.84
N LEU A 393 -6.31 14.20 14.24
CA LEU A 393 -6.10 12.82 13.81
C LEU A 393 -6.32 12.65 12.30
N GLY A 394 -7.32 13.32 11.73
CA GLY A 394 -7.59 13.29 10.30
C GLY A 394 -6.43 13.88 9.49
N MET A 395 -5.96 15.07 9.86
CA MET A 395 -4.82 15.71 9.19
C MET A 395 -3.52 14.92 9.35
N ALA A 396 -3.21 14.44 10.56
CA ALA A 396 -2.02 13.62 10.79
C ALA A 396 -2.05 12.29 10.03
N ALA A 397 -3.21 11.65 9.93
CA ALA A 397 -3.34 10.41 9.17
C ALA A 397 -3.16 10.63 7.67
N MET A 398 -3.66 11.76 7.12
CA MET A 398 -3.41 12.10 5.73
C MET A 398 -1.93 12.42 5.45
N VAL A 399 -1.22 13.10 6.36
CA VAL A 399 0.25 13.26 6.22
C VAL A 399 0.94 11.90 6.15
N GLN A 400 0.47 10.94 6.94
CA GLN A 400 1.06 9.60 7.04
C GLN A 400 0.63 8.64 5.91
N SER A 401 -0.29 9.06 5.03
CA SER A 401 -0.77 8.24 3.92
C SER A 401 -0.57 8.90 2.56
N HIS A 402 -0.83 10.20 2.41
CA HIS A 402 -0.73 10.93 1.15
C HIS A 402 -0.68 12.46 1.37
N LEU A 403 0.52 13.03 1.25
CA LEU A 403 0.76 14.46 1.48
C LEU A 403 -0.11 15.37 0.59
N LEU A 404 -0.32 14.99 -0.67
CA LEU A 404 -1.09 15.82 -1.62
C LEU A 404 -2.57 15.92 -1.21
N SER A 405 -3.17 14.83 -0.72
CA SER A 405 -4.54 14.88 -0.17
C SER A 405 -4.62 15.75 1.10
N CYS A 406 -3.56 15.75 1.92
CA CYS A 406 -3.46 16.63 3.08
C CYS A 406 -3.40 18.11 2.66
N GLU A 407 -2.59 18.45 1.67
CA GLU A 407 -2.45 19.80 1.14
C GLU A 407 -3.77 20.32 0.55
N LEU A 408 -4.41 19.55 -0.34
CA LEU A 408 -5.71 19.90 -0.91
C LEU A 408 -6.77 20.14 0.18
N THR A 409 -6.78 19.30 1.22
CA THR A 409 -7.67 19.48 2.37
C THR A 409 -7.36 20.75 3.15
N ALA A 410 -6.07 21.01 3.43
CA ALA A 410 -5.64 22.20 4.14
C ALA A 410 -6.03 23.49 3.40
N LEU A 411 -5.88 23.53 2.08
CA LEU A 411 -6.29 24.67 1.25
C LEU A 411 -7.79 24.96 1.37
N LEU A 412 -8.65 23.93 1.32
CA LEU A 412 -10.09 24.12 1.53
C LEU A 412 -10.43 24.55 2.96
N LEU A 413 -9.72 24.04 3.97
CA LEU A 413 -9.91 24.45 5.36
C LEU A 413 -9.51 25.91 5.58
N ILE A 414 -8.41 26.37 4.95
CA ILE A 414 -7.99 27.77 4.96
C ILE A 414 -9.07 28.64 4.32
N LEU A 415 -9.54 28.28 3.13
CA LEU A 415 -10.63 29.01 2.47
C LEU A 415 -11.89 29.06 3.34
N PHE A 416 -12.29 27.95 3.95
CA PHE A 416 -13.41 27.92 4.89
C PHE A 416 -13.20 28.87 6.08
N CYS A 417 -11.99 28.86 6.66
CA CYS A 417 -11.62 29.73 7.77
C CYS A 417 -11.68 31.21 7.38
N LEU A 418 -11.26 31.56 6.16
CA LEU A 418 -11.30 32.93 5.62
C LEU A 418 -12.73 33.40 5.36
N LEU A 419 -13.58 32.56 4.74
CA LEU A 419 -15.00 32.87 4.55
C LEU A 419 -15.75 33.07 5.88
N ARG A 420 -15.24 32.49 6.97
CA ARG A 420 -15.76 32.64 8.33
C ARG A 420 -14.77 33.33 9.27
N LEU A 421 -13.95 34.26 8.78
CA LEU A 421 -12.81 34.80 9.53
C LEU A 421 -13.18 35.32 10.93
N ARG A 422 -14.25 36.10 11.04
CA ARG A 422 -14.74 36.64 12.33
C ARG A 422 -15.10 35.55 13.34
N GLU A 423 -15.66 34.44 12.87
CA GLU A 423 -15.98 33.28 13.70
C GLU A 423 -14.74 32.48 14.06
N THR A 424 -13.81 32.32 13.12
CA THR A 424 -12.55 31.59 13.28
C THR A 424 -11.64 32.26 14.32
N LEU A 425 -11.55 33.59 14.28
CA LEU A 425 -10.70 34.40 15.16
C LEU A 425 -11.24 34.53 16.59
N ARG A 426 -12.40 33.95 16.92
CA ARG A 426 -12.85 33.88 18.32
C ARG A 426 -11.80 33.12 19.15
N PRO A 427 -11.34 33.63 20.30
CA PRO A 427 -10.17 33.08 21.02
C PRO A 427 -10.25 31.57 21.29
N ALA A 428 -11.42 31.07 21.70
CA ALA A 428 -11.61 29.66 22.00
C ALA A 428 -11.52 28.75 20.74
N ARG A 429 -11.98 29.24 19.58
CA ARG A 429 -11.94 28.51 18.31
C ARG A 429 -10.56 28.58 17.67
N LEU A 430 -9.92 29.75 17.67
CA LEU A 430 -8.55 29.91 17.23
C LEU A 430 -7.61 29.01 18.03
N LEU A 431 -7.76 28.97 19.36
CA LEU A 431 -6.98 28.08 20.21
C LEU A 431 -7.23 26.58 19.89
N ALA A 432 -8.46 26.20 19.54
CA ALA A 432 -8.77 24.83 19.12
C ALA A 432 -8.10 24.47 17.79
N TRP A 433 -8.08 25.39 16.81
CA TRP A 433 -7.35 25.24 15.56
C TRP A 433 -5.85 25.08 15.77
N VAL A 434 -5.24 25.96 16.57
CA VAL A 434 -3.82 25.89 16.90
C VAL A 434 -3.49 24.57 17.60
N LYS A 435 -4.29 24.14 18.58
CA LYS A 435 -4.10 22.84 19.25
C LYS A 435 -4.21 21.66 18.28
N ALA A 436 -5.20 21.69 17.37
CA ALA A 436 -5.37 20.64 16.38
C ALA A 436 -4.17 20.56 15.41
N ALA A 437 -3.69 21.72 14.94
CA ALA A 437 -2.53 21.82 14.06
C ALA A 437 -1.24 21.36 14.76
N LEU A 438 -0.96 21.86 15.97
CA LEU A 438 0.23 21.46 16.74
C LEU A 438 0.23 19.96 17.04
N LEU A 439 -0.92 19.39 17.41
CA LEU A 439 -0.98 17.95 17.63
C LEU A 439 -0.80 17.16 16.33
N ALA A 440 -1.34 17.63 15.19
CA ALA A 440 -1.17 16.96 13.91
C ALA A 440 0.31 16.97 13.46
N VAL A 441 0.98 18.11 13.62
CA VAL A 441 2.42 18.26 13.37
C VAL A 441 3.22 17.38 14.35
N GLY A 442 2.90 17.40 15.64
CA GLY A 442 3.57 16.57 16.65
C GLY A 442 3.49 15.08 16.32
N LEU A 443 2.29 14.58 15.95
CA LEU A 443 2.08 13.19 15.52
C LEU A 443 2.83 12.83 14.22
N SER A 444 3.16 13.82 13.39
CA SER A 444 3.78 13.61 12.07
C SER A 444 5.24 14.03 12.01
N ALA A 445 5.81 14.56 13.09
CA ALA A 445 7.15 15.13 13.13
C ALA A 445 8.24 14.11 12.77
N TRP A 446 8.06 12.85 13.16
CA TRP A 446 8.95 11.73 12.81
C TRP A 446 9.16 11.56 11.30
N TYR A 447 8.16 11.95 10.49
CA TYR A 447 8.21 11.87 9.03
C TYR A 447 8.50 13.23 8.40
N LEU A 448 7.78 14.28 8.83
CA LEU A 448 7.87 15.61 8.21
C LEU A 448 9.28 16.20 8.28
N VAL A 449 10.01 16.02 9.39
CA VAL A 449 11.35 16.60 9.53
C VAL A 449 12.36 15.95 8.58
N PRO A 450 12.53 14.61 8.58
CA PRO A 450 13.34 13.95 7.56
C PRO A 450 12.93 14.30 6.12
N PHE A 451 11.62 14.31 5.84
CA PHE A 451 11.08 14.69 4.53
C PHE A 451 11.56 16.08 4.08
N PHE A 452 11.35 17.12 4.90
CA PHE A 452 11.74 18.49 4.56
C PHE A 452 13.25 18.67 4.42
N LEU A 453 14.04 18.01 5.27
CA LEU A 453 15.50 18.08 5.17
C LEU A 453 15.99 17.41 3.89
N SER A 454 15.56 16.18 3.61
CA SER A 454 15.96 15.44 2.41
C SER A 454 15.51 16.13 1.13
N THR A 455 14.28 16.64 1.06
CA THR A 455 13.79 17.35 -0.13
C THR A 455 14.46 18.70 -0.36
N SER A 456 15.06 19.30 0.68
CA SER A 456 15.83 20.54 0.57
C SER A 456 17.29 20.30 0.21
N SER A 457 17.86 19.15 0.62
CA SER A 457 19.28 18.83 0.40
C SER A 457 19.55 18.01 -0.85
N ILE A 458 18.60 17.17 -1.29
CA ILE A 458 18.73 16.28 -2.44
C ILE A 458 17.95 16.90 -3.60
N PRO A 459 18.58 17.10 -4.77
CA PRO A 459 17.88 17.62 -5.94
C PRO A 459 17.01 16.52 -6.56
N PHE A 460 15.82 16.27 -6.02
CA PHE A 460 14.91 15.26 -6.60
C PHE A 460 14.29 15.73 -7.93
N MET A 461 14.07 14.81 -8.87
CA MET A 461 13.43 15.10 -10.17
C MET A 461 12.07 15.80 -10.03
N VAL A 462 11.26 15.43 -9.02
CA VAL A 462 9.96 16.07 -8.74
C VAL A 462 10.07 17.56 -8.39
N ASN A 463 11.23 18.01 -7.92
CA ASN A 463 11.50 19.42 -7.61
C ASN A 463 12.03 20.20 -8.83
N GLY A 464 12.30 19.49 -9.93
CA GLY A 464 12.85 20.02 -11.17
C GLY A 464 11.93 21.00 -11.89
N PRO A 465 12.41 21.64 -12.98
CA PRO A 465 11.68 22.66 -13.73
C PRO A 465 10.51 22.12 -14.56
N LEU A 466 10.28 20.80 -14.59
CA LEU A 466 9.18 20.14 -15.29
C LEU A 466 7.84 20.37 -14.56
N ILE A 467 7.37 21.61 -14.57
CA ILE A 467 5.97 21.93 -14.29
C ILE A 467 5.19 21.50 -15.53
N GLY A 468 4.77 20.24 -15.58
CA GLY A 468 3.81 19.80 -16.58
C GLY A 468 2.55 20.67 -16.53
N LYS A 469 2.04 21.03 -17.70
CA LYS A 469 0.71 21.63 -17.82
C LYS A 469 -0.32 20.61 -17.38
N ILE A 470 -1.08 20.90 -16.33
CA ILE A 470 -2.00 19.90 -15.75
C ILE A 470 -3.42 19.98 -16.34
N GLN A 471 -3.73 21.00 -17.16
CA GLN A 471 -5.10 21.22 -17.63
C GLN A 471 -5.60 20.11 -18.57
N PHE A 472 -4.72 19.51 -19.38
CA PHE A 472 -5.11 18.43 -20.30
C PHE A 472 -5.64 17.19 -19.56
N GLN A 473 -5.28 17.06 -18.29
CA GLN A 473 -5.74 16.05 -17.34
C GLN A 473 -7.00 16.51 -16.57
N GLY A 474 -7.69 17.55 -17.04
CA GLY A 474 -8.96 17.97 -16.46
C GLY A 474 -10.13 17.10 -16.88
N LEU A 475 -11.12 16.96 -16.00
CA LEU A 475 -12.33 16.19 -16.25
C LEU A 475 -13.28 16.87 -17.25
N TYR A 476 -13.84 16.15 -18.21
CA TYR A 476 -14.97 16.64 -19.01
C TYR A 476 -16.29 16.54 -18.23
N LEU A 477 -17.15 17.55 -18.37
CA LEU A 477 -18.43 17.61 -17.65
C LEU A 477 -19.30 16.36 -17.87
N MET A 478 -19.28 15.79 -19.08
CA MET A 478 -20.02 14.57 -19.42
C MET A 478 -19.54 13.35 -18.62
N GLN A 479 -18.23 13.24 -18.33
CA GLN A 479 -17.67 12.14 -17.53
C GLN A 479 -18.18 12.20 -16.08
N LEU A 480 -18.34 13.40 -15.51
CA LEU A 480 -18.82 13.60 -14.14
C LEU A 480 -20.20 12.97 -13.90
N PHE A 481 -21.06 13.02 -14.92
CA PHE A 481 -22.44 12.55 -14.87
C PHE A 481 -22.64 11.15 -15.46
N ASN A 482 -21.58 10.41 -15.74
CA ASN A 482 -21.74 9.07 -16.24
C ASN A 482 -22.20 8.13 -15.11
N PRO A 483 -23.42 7.56 -15.17
CA PRO A 483 -23.93 6.72 -14.08
C PRO A 483 -23.24 5.36 -14.00
N PHE A 484 -22.59 4.92 -15.08
CA PHE A 484 -21.99 3.59 -15.23
C PHE A 484 -20.50 3.67 -15.59
N TYR A 485 -19.84 2.56 -15.38
CA TYR A 485 -18.40 2.44 -15.52
C TYR A 485 -18.04 2.13 -16.99
N ASN A 486 -16.98 2.78 -17.52
CA ASN A 486 -16.71 2.85 -18.97
C ASN A 486 -15.30 2.42 -19.39
N GLY A 487 -14.35 2.18 -18.48
CA GLY A 487 -12.98 1.89 -18.88
C GLY A 487 -11.96 1.84 -17.75
N PHE A 488 -10.76 1.35 -18.08
CA PHE A 488 -9.64 1.14 -17.15
C PHE A 488 -8.35 1.87 -17.57
N ALA A 489 -8.40 2.70 -18.63
CA ALA A 489 -7.22 3.42 -19.10
C ALA A 489 -6.86 4.62 -18.20
N GLY A 490 -5.80 5.35 -18.59
CA GLY A 490 -5.45 6.65 -18.00
C GLY A 490 -6.53 7.70 -18.21
N ALA A 491 -6.27 8.94 -17.81
CA ALA A 491 -7.22 10.06 -17.96
C ALA A 491 -6.74 11.10 -18.99
N ASP A 492 -5.92 10.65 -19.93
CA ASP A 492 -5.33 11.38 -21.05
C ASP A 492 -5.91 10.94 -22.42
N ALA A 493 -6.80 9.95 -22.46
CA ALA A 493 -7.39 9.40 -23.69
C ALA A 493 -8.79 9.97 -24.03
N GLY A 494 -9.28 10.95 -23.26
CA GLY A 494 -10.51 11.69 -23.56
C GLY A 494 -11.69 11.31 -22.65
N THR A 495 -12.69 10.60 -23.19
CA THR A 495 -13.87 10.15 -22.39
C THR A 495 -14.10 8.64 -22.40
N ASN A 496 -13.47 7.93 -23.34
CA ASN A 496 -13.45 6.49 -23.51
C ASN A 496 -12.13 6.18 -24.25
N PRO A 497 -11.22 5.32 -23.73
CA PRO A 497 -11.38 4.33 -22.65
C PRO A 497 -10.98 4.79 -21.23
N ASP A 498 -11.01 6.09 -20.96
CA ASP A 498 -10.64 6.67 -19.66
C ASP A 498 -11.24 5.95 -18.43
N MET A 499 -10.45 5.92 -17.35
CA MET A 499 -10.98 5.50 -16.04
C MET A 499 -12.20 6.33 -15.62
N MET A 500 -13.10 5.72 -14.85
CA MET A 500 -14.36 6.37 -14.46
C MET A 500 -14.16 7.52 -13.46
N LEU A 501 -14.02 8.74 -13.97
CA LEU A 501 -13.95 9.97 -13.17
C LEU A 501 -15.35 10.58 -12.91
N SER A 502 -16.25 9.78 -12.33
CA SER A 502 -17.66 10.13 -12.15
C SER A 502 -18.09 10.22 -10.68
N LEU A 503 -19.20 10.93 -10.43
CA LEU A 503 -19.92 10.87 -9.16
C LEU A 503 -20.56 9.49 -8.94
N GLY A 504 -20.92 8.80 -10.02
CA GLY A 504 -21.69 7.55 -10.03
C GLY A 504 -23.18 7.76 -9.71
N LEU A 505 -23.99 6.79 -10.14
CA LEU A 505 -25.47 6.84 -10.02
C LEU A 505 -26.00 7.34 -8.65
N PRO A 506 -25.58 6.81 -7.47
CA PRO A 506 -26.15 7.25 -6.20
C PRO A 506 -25.90 8.73 -5.90
N LEU A 507 -24.72 9.26 -6.24
CA LEU A 507 -24.38 10.65 -5.98
C LEU A 507 -24.93 11.59 -7.04
N ILE A 508 -25.17 11.14 -8.27
CA ILE A 508 -25.93 11.89 -9.29
C ILE A 508 -27.37 12.10 -8.81
N LEU A 509 -28.04 11.03 -8.35
CA LEU A 509 -29.39 11.13 -7.77
C LEU A 509 -29.39 12.00 -6.50
N GLY A 510 -28.36 11.83 -5.66
CA GLY A 510 -28.15 12.65 -4.47
C GLY A 510 -27.96 14.13 -4.78
N LEU A 511 -27.22 14.47 -5.84
CA LEU A 511 -27.05 15.85 -6.31
C LEU A 511 -28.38 16.45 -6.76
N GLY A 512 -29.21 15.68 -7.49
CA GLY A 512 -30.58 16.09 -7.82
C GLY A 512 -31.41 16.42 -6.57
N LEU A 513 -31.31 15.59 -5.53
CA LEU A 513 -31.97 15.83 -4.24
C LEU A 513 -31.43 17.07 -3.53
N VAL A 514 -30.11 17.28 -3.53
CA VAL A 514 -29.46 18.47 -2.95
C VAL A 514 -30.00 19.72 -3.66
N VAL A 515 -29.98 19.75 -4.99
CA VAL A 515 -30.51 20.86 -5.79
C VAL A 515 -31.99 21.10 -5.49
N PHE A 516 -32.80 20.05 -5.44
CA PHE A 516 -34.22 20.15 -5.07
C PHE A 516 -34.43 20.81 -3.69
N CYS A 517 -33.67 20.38 -2.67
CA CYS A 517 -33.73 20.96 -1.33
C CYS A 517 -33.24 22.42 -1.30
N LEU A 518 -32.26 22.79 -2.13
CA LEU A 518 -31.77 24.17 -2.24
C LEU A 518 -32.80 25.09 -2.92
N LEU A 519 -33.48 24.62 -3.97
CA LEU A 519 -34.52 25.39 -4.67
C LEU A 519 -35.78 25.58 -3.82
N ARG A 520 -36.13 24.59 -2.99
CA ARG A 520 -37.30 24.62 -2.10
C ARG A 520 -37.02 25.24 -0.72
N ARG A 521 -35.85 25.88 -0.54
CA ARG A 521 -35.34 26.32 0.76
C ARG A 521 -36.02 27.55 1.37
N ARG A 522 -37.04 28.13 0.71
CA ARG A 522 -37.75 29.34 1.19
C ARG A 522 -38.24 29.22 2.64
N ASP A 523 -38.53 28.00 3.11
CA ASP A 523 -39.05 27.74 4.47
C ASP A 523 -38.08 26.98 5.41
N ALA A 524 -36.88 26.61 4.93
CA ALA A 524 -35.96 25.75 5.69
C ALA A 524 -34.82 26.54 6.34
N GLN A 525 -35.03 26.99 7.59
CA GLN A 525 -34.01 27.63 8.42
C GLN A 525 -33.34 26.66 9.40
N GLY A 526 -32.08 26.94 9.75
CA GLY A 526 -31.36 26.23 10.82
C GLY A 526 -30.04 25.57 10.39
N GLN A 527 -29.39 24.94 11.37
CA GLN A 527 -28.05 24.40 11.23
C GLN A 527 -27.94 23.36 10.10
N ALA A 528 -28.94 22.50 9.94
CA ALA A 528 -28.93 21.47 8.92
C ALA A 528 -28.90 22.05 7.50
N ALA A 529 -29.69 23.09 7.27
CA ALA A 529 -29.71 23.81 6.01
C ALA A 529 -28.39 24.56 5.77
N SER A 530 -27.79 25.17 6.80
CA SER A 530 -26.49 25.85 6.68
C SER A 530 -25.37 24.88 6.25
N ILE A 531 -25.29 23.71 6.90
CA ILE A 531 -24.32 22.67 6.56
C ILE A 531 -24.53 22.18 5.13
N LEU A 532 -25.78 21.91 4.73
CA LEU A 532 -26.11 21.54 3.36
C LEU A 532 -25.56 22.55 2.35
N THR A 533 -25.81 23.85 2.55
CA THR A 533 -25.32 24.86 1.60
C THR A 533 -23.83 25.03 1.57
N THR A 534 -23.18 24.98 2.73
CA THR A 534 -21.72 25.05 2.78
C THR A 534 -21.12 23.84 2.07
N ALA A 535 -21.59 22.63 2.37
CA ALA A 535 -21.12 21.41 1.72
C ALA A 535 -21.36 21.44 0.20
N ALA A 536 -22.54 21.87 -0.26
CA ALA A 536 -22.86 22.00 -1.68
C ALA A 536 -22.00 23.06 -2.39
N GLY A 537 -21.72 24.20 -1.74
CA GLY A 537 -20.87 25.25 -2.30
C GLY A 537 -19.41 24.81 -2.45
N PHE A 538 -18.85 24.17 -1.42
CA PHE A 538 -17.51 23.60 -1.51
C PHE A 538 -17.43 22.42 -2.48
N PHE A 539 -18.48 21.59 -2.58
CA PHE A 539 -18.59 20.55 -3.60
C PHE A 539 -18.50 21.17 -5.01
N ALA A 540 -19.32 22.18 -5.30
CA ALA A 540 -19.32 22.86 -6.59
C ALA A 540 -17.95 23.47 -6.92
N LEU A 541 -17.28 24.08 -5.93
CA LEU A 541 -15.91 24.59 -6.08
C LEU A 541 -14.93 23.46 -6.43
N THR A 542 -14.92 22.35 -5.68
CA THR A 542 -14.00 21.24 -5.95
C THR A 542 -14.25 20.57 -7.30
N VAL A 543 -15.51 20.46 -7.73
CA VAL A 543 -15.83 19.98 -9.07
C VAL A 543 -15.31 20.96 -10.11
N PHE A 544 -15.55 22.26 -9.94
CA PHE A 544 -15.05 23.27 -10.87
C PHE A 544 -13.53 23.19 -11.04
N LEU A 545 -12.77 23.06 -9.94
CA LEU A 545 -11.31 22.88 -9.95
C LEU A 545 -10.86 21.57 -10.62
N ALA A 546 -11.70 20.53 -10.62
CA ALA A 546 -11.41 19.25 -11.27
C ALA A 546 -11.65 19.26 -12.79
N LEU A 547 -12.48 20.17 -13.30
CA LEU A 547 -12.89 20.18 -14.69
C LEU A 547 -11.80 20.74 -15.61
N HIS A 548 -11.77 20.23 -16.85
CA HIS A 548 -10.92 20.72 -17.94
C HIS A 548 -11.17 22.19 -18.29
N ILE A 549 -12.37 22.70 -18.01
CA ILE A 549 -12.71 24.11 -18.24
C ILE A 549 -12.02 25.07 -17.26
N PHE A 550 -11.53 24.57 -16.12
CA PHE A 550 -10.74 25.40 -15.22
C PHE A 550 -9.36 25.66 -15.84
N PRO A 551 -8.94 26.92 -15.99
CA PRO A 551 -7.80 27.27 -16.82
C PRO A 551 -6.46 27.09 -16.06
N TRP A 552 -6.13 25.85 -15.67
CA TRP A 552 -4.90 25.55 -14.94
C TRP A 552 -3.63 26.02 -15.67
N ASP A 553 -3.61 25.94 -17.01
CA ASP A 553 -2.46 26.39 -17.79
C ASP A 553 -2.29 27.91 -17.73
N TYR A 554 -3.39 28.66 -17.72
CA TYR A 554 -3.36 30.12 -17.54
C TYR A 554 -2.89 30.50 -16.13
N VAL A 555 -3.36 29.79 -15.10
CA VAL A 555 -2.93 29.97 -13.70
C VAL A 555 -1.43 29.75 -13.60
N GLN A 556 -0.91 28.67 -14.19
CA GLN A 556 0.51 28.33 -14.15
C GLN A 556 1.39 29.34 -14.89
N THR A 557 0.92 29.88 -16.01
CA THR A 557 1.69 30.81 -16.85
C THR A 557 1.63 32.26 -16.35
N THR A 558 0.47 32.70 -15.85
CA THR A 558 0.21 34.13 -15.56
C THR A 558 0.57 34.52 -14.13
N LEU A 559 0.38 33.64 -13.15
CA LEU A 559 0.61 33.95 -11.73
C LEU A 559 2.09 33.79 -11.31
N GLY A 560 2.99 33.61 -12.27
CA GLY A 560 4.43 33.49 -12.06
C GLY A 560 4.88 32.10 -11.59
N ARG A 561 6.20 31.88 -11.55
CA ARG A 561 6.83 30.58 -11.29
C ARG A 561 6.39 29.94 -9.97
N THR A 562 6.18 30.74 -8.92
CA THR A 562 5.76 30.25 -7.60
C THR A 562 4.34 29.69 -7.63
N ALA A 563 3.39 30.42 -8.22
CA ALA A 563 2.02 29.93 -8.35
C ALA A 563 1.91 28.77 -9.34
N GLY A 564 2.74 28.77 -10.40
CA GLY A 564 2.86 27.63 -11.31
C GLY A 564 3.38 26.37 -10.61
N LYS A 565 4.38 26.49 -9.74
CA LYS A 565 4.83 25.38 -8.89
C LYS A 565 3.71 24.89 -7.97
N LEU A 566 3.02 25.80 -7.26
CA LEU A 566 1.90 25.44 -6.38
C LEU A 566 0.74 24.77 -7.12
N ALA A 567 0.42 25.19 -8.34
CA ALA A 567 -0.58 24.53 -9.17
C ALA A 567 -0.09 23.17 -9.68
N GLY A 568 1.19 23.06 -10.04
CA GLY A 568 1.83 21.79 -10.42
C GLY A 568 1.89 20.75 -9.31
N LEU A 569 1.92 21.17 -8.03
CA LEU A 569 1.88 20.26 -6.86
C LEU A 569 0.63 19.36 -6.87
N PHE A 570 -0.47 19.81 -7.45
CA PHE A 570 -1.68 19.00 -7.51
C PHE A 570 -1.51 17.75 -8.39
N GLN A 571 -0.55 17.78 -9.33
CA GLN A 571 -0.26 16.84 -10.43
C GLN A 571 -1.46 16.59 -11.37
N TYR A 572 -2.65 16.32 -10.83
CA TYR A 572 -3.84 15.94 -11.57
C TYR A 572 -5.08 16.71 -11.07
N PRO A 573 -5.77 17.49 -11.93
CA PRO A 573 -6.98 18.21 -11.53
C PRO A 573 -8.09 17.29 -11.00
N TRP A 574 -8.27 16.10 -11.57
CA TRP A 574 -9.32 15.17 -11.11
C TRP A 574 -9.17 14.73 -9.64
N ARG A 575 -8.01 14.94 -8.98
CA ARG A 575 -7.84 14.64 -7.54
C ARG A 575 -8.77 15.45 -6.64
N PHE A 576 -9.27 16.60 -7.11
CA PHE A 576 -10.30 17.35 -6.39
C PHE A 576 -11.62 16.55 -6.25
N LEU A 577 -11.86 15.51 -7.07
CA LEU A 577 -13.01 14.62 -6.93
C LEU A 577 -13.02 13.84 -5.61
N SER A 578 -11.84 13.58 -5.02
CA SER A 578 -11.73 12.91 -3.72
C SER A 578 -12.45 13.71 -2.62
N LEU A 579 -12.28 15.04 -2.64
CA LEU A 579 -12.92 16.01 -1.74
C LEU A 579 -14.37 16.28 -2.17
N ALA A 580 -14.64 16.40 -3.47
CA ALA A 580 -15.99 16.55 -3.99
C ALA A 580 -16.90 15.43 -3.51
N THR A 581 -16.40 14.19 -3.53
CA THR A 581 -17.14 12.99 -3.11
C THR A 581 -17.58 13.08 -1.65
N VAL A 582 -16.68 13.39 -0.71
CA VAL A 582 -17.05 13.45 0.72
C VAL A 582 -18.00 14.63 1.02
N LEU A 583 -17.80 15.77 0.35
CA LEU A 583 -18.63 16.96 0.49
C LEU A 583 -20.04 16.73 -0.05
N LEU A 584 -20.17 16.05 -1.19
CA LEU A 584 -21.46 15.66 -1.74
C LEU A 584 -22.16 14.62 -0.87
N CYS A 585 -21.45 13.61 -0.35
CA CYS A 585 -22.03 12.69 0.63
C CYS A 585 -22.60 13.43 1.84
N LEU A 586 -21.87 14.40 2.39
CA LEU A 586 -22.37 15.25 3.48
C LEU A 586 -23.62 16.03 3.06
N ALA A 587 -23.60 16.68 1.90
CA ALA A 587 -24.74 17.43 1.38
C ALA A 587 -25.97 16.52 1.22
N VAL A 588 -25.83 15.34 0.62
CA VAL A 588 -26.91 14.36 0.43
C VAL A 588 -27.48 13.91 1.77
N VAL A 589 -26.64 13.59 2.74
CA VAL A 589 -27.07 13.21 4.10
C VAL A 589 -27.91 14.32 4.75
N MET A 590 -27.49 15.57 4.60
CA MET A 590 -28.23 16.72 5.14
C MET A 590 -29.51 17.02 4.35
N ALA A 591 -29.53 16.81 3.03
CA ALA A 591 -30.72 16.92 2.21
C ALA A 591 -31.79 15.88 2.61
N VAL A 592 -31.39 14.61 2.81
CA VAL A 592 -32.27 13.55 3.33
C VAL A 592 -32.78 13.90 4.73
N LYS A 593 -31.93 14.50 5.59
CA LYS A 593 -32.36 14.98 6.91
C LYS A 593 -33.49 16.01 6.82
N LEU A 594 -33.32 17.02 5.97
CA LEU A 594 -34.33 18.07 5.75
C LEU A 594 -35.61 17.50 5.14
N LEU A 595 -35.47 16.59 4.16
CA LEU A 595 -36.62 15.92 3.54
C LEU A 595 -37.38 15.07 4.56
N THR A 596 -36.68 14.32 5.41
CA THR A 596 -37.29 13.51 6.49
C THR A 596 -38.03 14.37 7.51
N ALA A 597 -37.50 15.57 7.82
CA ALA A 597 -38.14 16.51 8.72
C ALA A 597 -39.44 17.09 8.13
N ARG A 598 -39.52 17.22 6.79
CA ARG A 598 -40.71 17.68 6.08
C ARG A 598 -41.73 16.55 5.89
N ASP A 599 -41.27 15.41 5.37
CA ASP A 599 -42.07 14.20 5.17
C ASP A 599 -41.20 12.96 5.38
N ARG A 600 -41.54 12.20 6.42
CA ARG A 600 -40.83 10.98 6.80
C ARG A 600 -40.87 9.91 5.71
N ARG A 601 -41.95 9.81 4.93
CA ARG A 601 -42.07 8.82 3.83
C ARG A 601 -41.11 9.20 2.71
N LEU A 602 -41.08 10.46 2.29
CA LEU A 602 -40.15 10.93 1.26
C LEU A 602 -38.69 10.76 1.70
N GLY A 603 -38.35 11.07 2.96
CA GLY A 603 -37.01 10.83 3.50
C GLY A 603 -36.61 9.36 3.51
N LEU A 604 -37.53 8.45 3.85
CA LEU A 604 -37.30 7.01 3.80
C LEU A 604 -37.12 6.52 2.36
N THR A 605 -38.00 6.93 1.43
CA THR A 605 -37.91 6.58 0.02
C THR A 605 -36.58 7.05 -0.57
N ALA A 606 -36.17 8.30 -0.32
CA ALA A 606 -34.87 8.80 -0.75
C ALA A 606 -33.71 7.96 -0.20
N THR A 607 -33.76 7.58 1.09
CA THR A 607 -32.75 6.70 1.71
C THR A 607 -32.66 5.35 1.00
N VAL A 608 -33.80 4.70 0.73
CA VAL A 608 -33.86 3.39 0.07
C VAL A 608 -33.37 3.47 -1.38
N VAL A 609 -33.82 4.47 -2.14
CA VAL A 609 -33.41 4.67 -3.54
C VAL A 609 -31.90 4.93 -3.63
N LEU A 610 -31.35 5.80 -2.78
CA LEU A 610 -29.92 6.08 -2.76
C LEU A 610 -29.10 4.84 -2.37
N ALA A 611 -29.60 4.04 -1.42
CA ALA A 611 -28.93 2.81 -1.03
C ALA A 611 -28.96 1.75 -2.14
N ALA A 612 -30.12 1.55 -2.78
CA ALA A 612 -30.25 0.64 -3.91
C ALA A 612 -29.38 1.06 -5.10
N ALA A 613 -29.33 2.37 -5.41
CA ALA A 613 -28.47 2.91 -6.47
C ALA A 613 -26.97 2.68 -6.18
N ALA A 614 -26.54 2.81 -4.92
CA ALA A 614 -25.15 2.56 -4.54
C ALA A 614 -24.77 1.07 -4.66
N LEU A 615 -25.66 0.18 -4.21
CA LEU A 615 -25.47 -1.26 -4.35
C LEU A 615 -25.45 -1.69 -5.82
N PHE A 616 -26.40 -1.19 -6.62
CA PHE A 616 -26.48 -1.48 -8.05
C PHE A 616 -25.26 -1.00 -8.82
N MET A 617 -24.84 0.26 -8.62
CA MET A 617 -23.66 0.82 -9.30
C MET A 617 -22.38 0.06 -8.92
N THR A 618 -22.19 -0.25 -7.64
CA THR A 618 -21.01 -1.02 -7.18
C THR A 618 -21.02 -2.43 -7.76
N GLY A 619 -22.17 -3.12 -7.76
CA GLY A 619 -22.29 -4.46 -8.35
C GLY A 619 -22.03 -4.45 -9.86
N ALA A 620 -22.52 -3.43 -10.58
CA ALA A 620 -22.25 -3.25 -11.99
C ALA A 620 -20.77 -2.99 -12.27
N MET A 621 -20.11 -2.14 -11.47
CA MET A 621 -18.67 -1.89 -11.57
C MET A 621 -17.86 -3.18 -11.33
N GLN A 622 -18.18 -3.94 -10.29
CA GLN A 622 -17.51 -5.20 -9.99
C GLN A 622 -17.71 -6.26 -11.08
N ALA A 623 -18.92 -6.35 -11.65
CA ALA A 623 -19.19 -7.21 -12.80
C ALA A 623 -18.37 -6.80 -14.03
N GLN A 624 -18.16 -5.51 -14.26
CA GLN A 624 -17.29 -5.06 -15.34
C GLN A 624 -15.81 -5.31 -15.07
N MET A 625 -15.34 -5.17 -13.83
CA MET A 625 -13.97 -5.53 -13.45
C MET A 625 -13.70 -7.02 -13.76
N LEU A 626 -14.64 -7.90 -13.40
CA LEU A 626 -14.55 -9.33 -13.69
C LEU A 626 -14.46 -9.66 -15.18
N ASN A 627 -15.09 -8.86 -16.05
CA ASN A 627 -15.11 -9.12 -17.49
C ASN A 627 -14.06 -8.34 -18.29
N GLY A 628 -13.52 -7.24 -17.73
CA GLY A 628 -12.76 -6.24 -18.49
C GLY A 628 -11.38 -5.89 -17.94
N GLN A 629 -11.02 -6.32 -16.72
CA GLN A 629 -9.65 -6.15 -16.20
C GLN A 629 -8.83 -7.41 -16.37
N ARG A 630 -7.53 -7.21 -16.63
CA ARG A 630 -6.54 -8.28 -16.60
C ARG A 630 -6.34 -8.74 -15.15
N GLU A 631 -6.38 -10.05 -14.95
CA GLU A 631 -6.00 -10.70 -13.70
C GLU A 631 -4.48 -10.74 -13.59
N VAL A 632 -3.96 -10.45 -12.40
CA VAL A 632 -2.53 -10.53 -12.12
C VAL A 632 -2.30 -11.29 -10.82
N SER A 633 -1.59 -12.42 -10.95
CA SER A 633 -1.30 -13.28 -9.81
C SER A 633 0.09 -12.95 -9.28
N TYR A 634 0.16 -12.10 -8.25
CA TYR A 634 1.41 -11.77 -7.56
C TYR A 634 1.49 -12.47 -6.20
N ASN A 635 2.21 -13.58 -6.10
CA ASN A 635 2.43 -14.23 -4.79
C ASN A 635 3.65 -13.61 -4.06
N VAL A 636 4.57 -13.06 -4.83
CA VAL A 636 5.90 -12.49 -4.63
C VAL A 636 6.01 -11.38 -5.67
N PHE A 637 6.75 -10.34 -5.34
CA PHE A 637 7.03 -9.29 -6.30
C PHE A 637 8.07 -9.79 -7.33
N SER A 638 7.67 -9.97 -8.58
CA SER A 638 8.56 -10.37 -9.68
C SER A 638 9.26 -9.16 -10.30
N TYR A 639 10.59 -9.23 -10.45
CA TYR A 639 11.43 -8.19 -11.06
C TYR A 639 11.45 -8.30 -12.60
N GLU A 640 10.31 -8.48 -13.25
CA GLU A 640 10.27 -8.54 -14.72
C GLU A 640 10.83 -7.27 -15.37
N ASN A 641 10.64 -6.11 -14.72
CA ASN A 641 11.29 -4.86 -15.10
C ASN A 641 11.60 -3.96 -13.88
N PRO A 642 12.79 -4.05 -13.27
CA PRO A 642 13.16 -3.33 -12.05
C PRO A 642 13.13 -1.79 -12.21
N THR A 643 13.24 -1.30 -13.44
CA THR A 643 13.33 0.14 -13.76
C THR A 643 11.96 0.82 -13.77
N SER A 644 10.88 0.08 -14.04
CA SER A 644 9.51 0.63 -14.17
C SER A 644 8.72 0.65 -12.86
N CYS A 645 9.21 0.00 -11.80
CA CYS A 645 8.42 -0.21 -10.58
C CYS A 645 8.49 0.95 -9.59
N ILE A 646 9.12 2.07 -9.92
CA ILE A 646 9.28 3.26 -9.05
C ILE A 646 8.29 4.40 -9.37
N GLY A 647 7.16 4.08 -10.00
CA GLY A 647 6.24 5.08 -10.54
C GLY A 647 6.85 5.75 -11.77
N VAL A 648 6.75 7.08 -11.87
CA VAL A 648 7.40 7.84 -12.96
C VAL A 648 8.84 8.27 -12.60
N GLY A 649 9.39 7.78 -11.49
CA GLY A 649 10.74 8.12 -11.03
C GLY A 649 10.85 9.49 -10.36
N GLU A 650 9.77 9.96 -9.73
CA GLU A 650 9.70 11.29 -9.09
C GLU A 650 10.84 11.58 -8.10
N TYR A 651 11.33 10.53 -7.42
CA TYR A 651 12.32 10.65 -6.35
C TYR A 651 13.72 10.21 -6.75
N LEU A 652 13.98 10.08 -8.06
CA LEU A 652 15.35 9.99 -8.57
C LEU A 652 16.09 11.32 -8.35
N ILE A 653 17.42 11.25 -8.30
CA ILE A 653 18.27 12.44 -8.24
C ILE A 653 18.24 13.10 -9.64
N ASP A 654 18.08 14.41 -9.69
CA ASP A 654 18.02 15.18 -10.93
C ASP A 654 19.29 14.98 -11.74
N GLY A 655 19.12 14.79 -13.05
CA GLY A 655 20.23 14.42 -13.96
C GLY A 655 20.60 12.94 -13.96
N THR A 656 19.98 12.09 -13.13
CA THR A 656 20.20 10.64 -13.20
C THR A 656 19.27 9.93 -14.16
N SER A 657 19.75 8.82 -14.70
CA SER A 657 19.01 7.90 -15.56
C SER A 657 18.75 6.59 -14.82
N SER A 658 17.48 6.21 -14.71
CA SER A 658 17.09 4.89 -14.20
C SER A 658 17.51 3.75 -15.13
N TYR A 659 17.74 4.03 -16.42
CA TYR A 659 18.22 3.03 -17.38
C TYR A 659 19.59 2.47 -16.98
N GLU A 660 20.49 3.29 -16.43
CA GLU A 660 21.81 2.85 -15.98
C GLU A 660 21.75 1.84 -14.82
N THR A 661 20.60 1.73 -14.15
CA THR A 661 20.41 0.78 -13.04
C THR A 661 20.35 -0.68 -13.50
N ILE A 662 20.31 -0.93 -14.81
CA ILE A 662 20.43 -2.27 -15.36
C ILE A 662 21.84 -2.87 -15.16
N TRP A 663 22.84 -2.06 -14.83
CA TRP A 663 24.22 -2.48 -14.56
C TRP A 663 24.49 -2.55 -13.05
N ALA A 664 24.69 -3.75 -12.49
CA ALA A 664 24.83 -3.95 -11.05
C ALA A 664 26.25 -4.30 -10.56
N GLN A 665 27.30 -4.02 -11.33
CA GLN A 665 28.69 -4.26 -10.92
C GLN A 665 29.47 -2.96 -10.61
N PRO A 666 30.38 -2.98 -9.62
CA PRO A 666 31.36 -1.92 -9.41
C PRO A 666 32.28 -1.76 -10.62
N LYS A 667 32.68 -0.52 -10.91
CA LYS A 667 33.59 -0.19 -12.00
C LYS A 667 34.89 0.40 -11.42
N PRO A 668 36.01 -0.34 -11.44
CA PRO A 668 37.32 0.21 -11.10
C PRO A 668 37.71 1.35 -12.04
N GLY A 669 38.38 2.36 -11.52
CA GLY A 669 38.90 3.51 -12.28
C GLY A 669 40.34 3.35 -12.77
N SER A 670 41.00 2.23 -12.44
CA SER A 670 42.36 1.89 -12.86
C SER A 670 42.44 0.41 -13.19
N ASP A 671 43.29 0.04 -14.14
CA ASP A 671 43.57 -1.35 -14.48
C ASP A 671 44.32 -2.08 -13.35
N ASP A 672 45.04 -1.35 -12.50
CA ASP A 672 45.75 -1.86 -11.31
C ASP A 672 44.83 -2.10 -10.10
N LEU A 673 43.55 -1.71 -10.21
CA LEU A 673 42.54 -1.90 -9.17
C LEU A 673 41.61 -3.06 -9.55
N HIS A 674 41.84 -4.21 -8.93
CA HIS A 674 41.10 -5.43 -9.20
C HIS A 674 39.91 -5.58 -8.24
N LEU A 675 38.70 -5.73 -8.79
CA LEU A 675 37.51 -6.12 -8.05
C LEU A 675 37.56 -7.64 -7.80
N VAL A 676 37.67 -8.04 -6.53
CA VAL A 676 37.68 -9.45 -6.12
C VAL A 676 36.26 -9.97 -5.95
N SER A 677 35.41 -9.22 -5.25
CA SER A 677 34.00 -9.58 -5.05
C SER A 677 33.12 -8.38 -4.73
N TYR A 678 31.84 -8.50 -5.08
CA TYR A 678 30.82 -7.53 -4.73
C TYR A 678 29.53 -8.24 -4.34
N GLU A 679 29.09 -8.03 -3.11
CA GLU A 679 27.88 -8.65 -2.58
C GLU A 679 27.07 -7.65 -1.76
N LYS A 680 25.74 -7.69 -1.91
CA LYS A 680 24.81 -6.94 -1.05
C LYS A 680 24.13 -7.91 -0.09
N LYS A 681 24.35 -7.71 1.21
CA LYS A 681 23.75 -8.51 2.27
C LYS A 681 23.08 -7.59 3.27
N GLN A 682 21.79 -7.80 3.50
CA GLN A 682 21.01 -7.08 4.51
C GLN A 682 21.13 -5.55 4.42
N GLY A 683 21.05 -5.01 3.20
CA GLY A 683 21.15 -3.57 2.94
C GLY A 683 22.56 -2.97 3.05
N VAL A 684 23.59 -3.81 3.24
CA VAL A 684 25.00 -3.41 3.25
C VAL A 684 25.70 -3.97 2.01
N ALA A 685 26.44 -3.12 1.30
CA ALA A 685 27.28 -3.53 0.20
C ALA A 685 28.71 -3.85 0.71
N TYR A 686 29.23 -5.01 0.32
CA TYR A 686 30.57 -5.47 0.62
C TYR A 686 31.36 -5.49 -0.68
N VAL A 687 32.44 -4.72 -0.74
CA VAL A 687 33.28 -4.55 -1.92
C VAL A 687 34.69 -5.00 -1.57
N SER A 688 35.11 -6.15 -2.09
CA SER A 688 36.47 -6.66 -1.88
C SER A 688 37.33 -6.28 -3.07
N VAL A 689 38.45 -5.60 -2.80
CA VAL A 689 39.36 -5.09 -3.83
C VAL A 689 40.80 -5.43 -3.50
N GLN A 690 41.62 -5.49 -4.54
CA GLN A 690 43.07 -5.53 -4.48
C GLN A 690 43.60 -4.39 -5.35
N ASN A 691 44.30 -3.43 -4.75
CA ASN A 691 44.90 -2.30 -5.44
C ASN A 691 46.42 -2.43 -5.43
N ASP A 692 46.99 -2.89 -6.54
CA ASP A 692 48.44 -3.09 -6.68
C ASP A 692 49.16 -1.82 -7.20
N GLY A 693 48.39 -0.77 -7.50
CA GLY A 693 48.87 0.50 -8.04
C GLY A 693 48.82 1.68 -7.06
N GLY A 694 48.71 2.88 -7.61
CA GLY A 694 48.52 4.11 -6.85
C GLY A 694 47.11 4.25 -6.25
N GLU A 695 46.81 5.39 -5.64
CA GLU A 695 45.43 5.70 -5.23
C GLU A 695 44.51 5.68 -6.46
N ALA A 696 43.41 4.93 -6.36
CA ALA A 696 42.47 4.73 -7.45
C ALA A 696 41.03 4.77 -6.94
N THR A 697 40.08 5.08 -7.82
CA THR A 697 38.65 5.15 -7.45
C THR A 697 37.90 3.90 -7.91
N ILE A 698 36.82 3.56 -7.21
CA ILE A 698 35.87 2.53 -7.64
C ILE A 698 34.45 3.06 -7.55
N SER A 699 33.71 2.97 -8.65
CA SER A 699 32.31 3.44 -8.75
C SER A 699 31.35 2.29 -8.43
N LEU A 700 30.53 2.45 -7.39
CA LEU A 700 29.58 1.45 -6.93
C LEU A 700 28.19 1.65 -7.57
N PRO A 701 27.46 0.58 -7.89
CA PRO A 701 26.10 0.67 -8.43
C PRO A 701 25.11 0.95 -7.28
N ILE A 702 25.24 2.15 -6.71
CA ILE A 702 24.47 2.69 -5.58
C ILE A 702 24.32 4.19 -5.82
N PHE A 703 23.10 4.71 -5.81
CA PHE A 703 22.86 6.15 -5.90
C PHE A 703 23.20 6.84 -4.59
N ASN A 704 23.92 7.96 -4.71
CA ASN A 704 24.34 8.77 -3.59
C ASN A 704 23.25 9.77 -3.15
N TYR A 705 22.22 9.28 -2.47
CA TYR A 705 21.22 10.11 -1.78
C TYR A 705 21.76 10.77 -0.48
N GLY A 706 23.07 10.67 -0.20
CA GLY A 706 23.70 11.13 1.03
C GLY A 706 23.43 10.24 2.26
N ASN A 707 24.16 10.51 3.35
CA ASN A 707 24.15 9.74 4.60
C ASN A 707 24.58 8.27 4.44
N TYR A 708 25.47 8.00 3.49
CA TYR A 708 26.19 6.73 3.40
C TYR A 708 27.51 6.81 4.18
N TYR A 709 27.90 5.67 4.72
CA TYR A 709 29.18 5.48 5.38
C TYR A 709 29.90 4.32 4.71
N ALA A 710 31.21 4.46 4.56
CA ALA A 710 32.08 3.42 4.04
C ALA A 710 33.22 3.18 5.01
N ALA A 711 33.47 1.92 5.38
CA ALA A 711 34.57 1.56 6.26
C ALA A 711 35.06 0.13 6.00
N ASP A 712 36.33 -0.13 6.24
CA ASP A 712 36.89 -1.49 6.19
C ASP A 712 36.49 -2.34 7.42
N GLU A 713 37.10 -3.51 7.56
CA GLU A 713 36.91 -4.41 8.69
C GLU A 713 37.48 -3.87 10.02
N ASN A 714 38.40 -2.89 9.96
CA ASN A 714 38.99 -2.23 11.12
C ASN A 714 38.29 -0.90 11.46
N ASP A 715 37.10 -0.66 10.88
CA ASP A 715 36.33 0.58 10.98
C ASP A 715 37.09 1.84 10.52
N GLN A 716 38.11 1.68 9.65
CA GLN A 716 38.77 2.82 9.01
C GLN A 716 37.85 3.41 7.94
N PRO A 717 37.51 4.71 8.00
CA PRO A 717 36.56 5.32 7.10
C PRO A 717 37.14 5.57 5.71
N PHE A 718 36.30 5.39 4.70
CA PHE A 718 36.62 5.71 3.30
C PHE A 718 35.84 6.96 2.86
N THR A 719 36.50 7.80 2.06
CA THR A 719 35.87 8.98 1.48
C THR A 719 34.87 8.56 0.40
N ILE A 720 33.64 9.05 0.51
CA ILE A 720 32.57 8.87 -0.48
C ILE A 720 32.41 10.17 -1.27
N THR A 721 32.41 10.06 -2.59
CA THR A 721 32.05 11.15 -3.51
C THR A 721 30.95 10.68 -4.49
N SER A 722 30.40 11.62 -5.26
CA SER A 722 29.50 11.30 -6.38
C SER A 722 30.28 11.24 -7.69
N GLY A 723 30.08 10.18 -8.47
CA GLY A 723 30.59 10.03 -9.82
C GLY A 723 29.52 10.22 -10.89
N GLU A 724 29.75 9.61 -12.06
CA GLU A 724 28.77 9.56 -13.14
C GLU A 724 27.42 8.99 -12.66
N ASN A 725 26.32 9.59 -13.13
CA ASN A 725 24.95 9.21 -12.77
C ASN A 725 24.68 9.24 -11.25
N GLU A 726 25.40 10.08 -10.48
CA GLU A 726 25.31 10.19 -9.02
C GLU A 726 25.55 8.86 -8.29
N ARG A 727 26.41 8.00 -8.87
CA ARG A 727 26.88 6.79 -8.20
C ARG A 727 27.85 7.11 -7.07
N ILE A 728 27.80 6.33 -5.99
CA ILE A 728 28.81 6.37 -4.93
C ILE A 728 30.17 5.98 -5.54
N VAL A 729 31.18 6.83 -5.33
CA VAL A 729 32.57 6.55 -5.67
C VAL A 729 33.39 6.50 -4.38
N LEU A 730 34.16 5.43 -4.22
CA LEU A 730 35.12 5.28 -3.14
C LEU A 730 36.54 5.56 -3.64
N THR A 731 37.33 6.26 -2.85
CA THR A 731 38.78 6.38 -3.07
C THR A 731 39.52 5.27 -2.32
N ILE A 732 40.18 4.37 -3.05
CA ILE A 732 40.93 3.24 -2.52
C ILE A 732 42.42 3.60 -2.44
N PRO A 733 43.06 3.54 -1.26
CA PRO A 733 44.47 3.84 -1.10
C PRO A 733 45.38 2.90 -1.91
N ALA A 734 46.58 3.38 -2.23
CA ALA A 734 47.62 2.55 -2.85
C ALA A 734 47.97 1.34 -1.97
N ASN A 735 48.22 0.18 -2.59
CA ASN A 735 48.54 -1.09 -1.91
C ASN A 735 47.47 -1.59 -0.92
N TYR A 736 46.21 -1.15 -1.07
CA TYR A 736 45.11 -1.63 -0.22
C TYR A 736 44.58 -2.96 -0.74
N THR A 737 44.45 -3.94 0.17
CA THR A 737 43.76 -5.20 -0.07
C THR A 737 42.80 -5.46 1.08
N GLY A 738 41.52 -5.66 0.78
CA GLY A 738 40.52 -5.93 1.81
C GLY A 738 39.10 -5.65 1.35
N THR A 739 38.16 -5.77 2.29
CA THR A 739 36.74 -5.58 2.05
C THR A 739 36.26 -4.26 2.66
N VAL A 740 35.66 -3.41 1.84
CA VAL A 740 35.01 -2.17 2.27
C VAL A 740 33.51 -2.39 2.36
N ARG A 741 32.91 -2.03 3.49
CA ARG A 741 31.47 -2.06 3.74
C ARG A 741 30.88 -0.69 3.46
N VAL A 742 29.79 -0.61 2.71
CA VAL A 742 29.05 0.62 2.44
C VAL A 742 27.59 0.45 2.84
N TRP A 743 27.08 1.34 3.70
CA TRP A 743 25.71 1.27 4.21
C TRP A 743 25.08 2.66 4.38
N TYR A 744 23.75 2.72 4.30
CA TYR A 744 22.97 3.92 4.61
C TYR A 744 22.75 4.04 6.12
N GLN A 745 22.94 5.23 6.67
CA GLN A 745 22.72 5.50 8.09
C GLN A 745 21.97 6.82 8.30
N ALA A 746 20.72 6.71 8.75
CA ALA A 746 19.90 7.88 9.06
C ALA A 746 20.55 8.77 10.15
N PRO A 747 20.55 10.10 10.01
CA PRO A 747 21.10 11.01 11.01
C PRO A 747 20.52 10.81 12.42
N GLY A 748 21.39 10.72 13.43
CA GLY A 748 20.99 10.41 14.81
C GLY A 748 19.98 11.39 15.41
N PHE A 749 20.04 12.68 15.05
CA PHE A 749 19.10 13.68 15.57
C PHE A 749 17.66 13.49 15.07
N TRP A 750 17.43 12.75 13.99
CA TRP A 750 16.07 12.40 13.53
C TRP A 750 15.30 11.61 14.59
N ARG A 751 16.00 10.87 15.46
CA ARG A 751 15.42 10.11 16.57
C ARG A 751 14.71 10.99 17.60
N VAL A 752 15.12 12.24 17.75
CA VAL A 752 14.41 13.21 18.62
C VAL A 752 12.98 13.43 18.15
N PHE A 753 12.75 13.52 16.84
CA PHE A 753 11.42 13.75 16.28
C PHE A 753 10.55 12.49 16.30
N GLU A 754 11.16 11.31 16.24
CA GLU A 754 10.48 10.04 16.50
C GLU A 754 9.95 9.99 17.94
N VAL A 755 10.76 10.40 18.92
CA VAL A 755 10.34 10.51 20.32
C VAL A 755 9.21 11.54 20.50
N ILE A 756 9.30 12.71 19.85
CA ILE A 756 8.24 13.73 19.90
C ILE A 756 6.91 13.18 19.38
N SER A 757 6.92 12.46 18.26
CA SER A 757 5.71 11.84 17.72
C SER A 757 5.17 10.73 18.62
N ALA A 758 6.05 9.89 19.18
CA ALA A 758 5.66 8.86 20.15
C ALA A 758 5.02 9.47 21.41
N LEU A 759 5.62 10.51 21.99
CA LEU A 759 5.07 11.23 23.14
C LEU A 759 3.74 11.91 22.83
N SER A 760 3.60 12.49 21.62
CA SER A 760 2.35 13.07 21.15
C SER A 760 1.23 12.03 21.07
N LEU A 761 1.55 10.83 20.55
CA LEU A 761 0.61 9.71 20.47
C LEU A 761 0.23 9.20 21.87
N LEU A 762 1.21 8.90 22.72
CA LEU A 762 0.98 8.41 24.09
C LEU A 762 0.21 9.43 24.93
N GLY A 763 0.54 10.73 24.82
CA GLY A 763 -0.18 11.81 25.47
C GLY A 763 -1.64 11.90 25.00
N THR A 764 -1.89 11.73 23.70
CA THR A 764 -3.25 11.72 23.13
C THR A 764 -4.08 10.55 23.65
N VAL A 765 -3.50 9.35 23.69
CA VAL A 765 -4.14 8.13 24.21
C VAL A 765 -4.41 8.27 25.72
N GLY A 766 -3.39 8.65 26.50
CA GLY A 766 -3.50 8.83 27.94
C GLY A 766 -4.56 9.87 28.33
N TYR A 767 -4.56 11.03 27.67
CA TYR A 767 -5.57 12.06 27.91
C TYR A 767 -6.97 11.61 27.50
N SER A 768 -7.11 10.87 26.39
CA SER A 768 -8.39 10.30 25.95
C SER A 768 -8.98 9.32 26.97
N VAL A 769 -8.14 8.45 27.54
CA VAL A 769 -8.53 7.50 28.59
C VAL A 769 -8.92 8.23 29.87
N PHE A 770 -8.13 9.20 30.30
CA PHE A 770 -8.42 10.02 31.49
C PHE A 770 -9.74 10.81 31.34
N ALA A 771 -9.95 11.45 30.20
CA ALA A 771 -11.17 12.21 29.90
C ALA A 771 -12.42 11.30 29.91
N ARG A 772 -12.30 10.06 29.42
CA ARG A 772 -13.38 9.06 29.50
C ARG A 772 -13.69 8.65 30.95
N ARG A 773 -12.68 8.45 31.79
CA ARG A 773 -12.86 8.09 33.21
C ARG A 773 -13.58 9.19 33.99
N LYS A 774 -13.17 10.47 33.84
CA LYS A 774 -13.85 11.60 34.48
C LYS A 774 -15.34 11.71 34.11
N ARG A 775 -15.69 11.44 32.84
CA ARG A 775 -17.10 11.43 32.40
C ARG A 775 -17.92 10.29 33.01
N ARG A 776 -17.33 9.12 33.26
CA ARG A 776 -18.05 8.01 33.92
C ARG A 776 -18.33 8.31 35.39
N VAL A 777 -17.36 8.90 36.10
CA VAL A 777 -17.52 9.32 37.51
C VAL A 777 -18.59 10.40 37.64
N ALA A 778 -18.63 11.39 36.74
CA ALA A 778 -19.64 12.46 36.76
C ALA A 778 -21.07 12.04 36.35
N VAL A 779 -21.29 10.78 35.94
CA VAL A 779 -22.62 10.20 35.64
C VAL A 779 -23.05 9.22 36.73
N THR A 780 -22.14 8.87 37.65
CA THR A 780 -22.39 7.96 38.78
C THR A 780 -22.47 8.68 40.13
N VAL A 781 -22.26 10.00 40.14
CA VAL A 781 -22.57 10.94 41.23
C VAL A 781 -23.70 11.83 40.72
#